data_AF-A0A7Y4UA80-F1
#
_entry.id   AF-A0A7Y4UA80-F1
#
_cell.length_a   1.000
_cell.length_b   1.000
_cell.length_c   1.000
_cell.angle_alpha   90.00
_cell.angle_beta   90.00
_cell.angle_gamma   90.00
#
_symmetry.space_group_name_H-M   'P 1'
#
loop_
_entity.id
_entity.type
_entity.pdbx_description
1 polymer ?
#
loop_
_entity_poly.entity_id
_entity_poly.type
_entity_poly.pdbx_seq_one_letter_code
_entity_poly.pdbx_strand_id
1 'polypeptide(L)'
;IGLACLLGALLGTFMPWLDQERIAPFSLLPYAYIFGVIILPGTLVLCAIFFSVAALTRSFALTFAAALAFFVAEVLLNLYATPENGALAALADPSGRLAVMEETCYWTAIELNANLPWGLVLQNRLLWLTVALAALLLTLWRFRLDLAEQASFRFKWRTQGWQTPQPAIQTITPTHSFTPRATFAQFFSQLKMDLACVGKNPLVYILLTLGIVTVISEFQSKTGLLETPFYPLTSLMLPAFRYGLAQYVVLIGLYYSAELIHRERASGLSEIINATPFPDWLLLLSKTATICLIVNALLLVAVLASIALQAAAGSTRFELGLYLQAAFVYHGVYYCLLCVVAVVIQTLAPNKWLGLLVTLGVYIGLLSLGPLGFDHPLYSFSLPDAPYSDMNGFGHFSKPAFALLGYWGAFGVLLLVGGHLFYPRGNDAGLRERWREARTRIGSGVKLTTSLAAIVFISLGGWIFYNTNILNEYAMPRTRLQRRADYEKAYGRYDNAPAPSYDSINLALDLYPTERRLESRGSALLGNHKLAPISEFAVTVKPVLRVNQLAIENATLAQADAAQGFYLFRLNAPLASGVAVKMTWHATRKNAGFVAAEPDNALVANGTYLDTTDVMPMPGYDSARRITDNAERRKYGLPAAPRVAKLGDPAYADKLGFGVDSRSAFEVVFSTSADQIAVAPGALLKEWQQGERRYFQYKAEAPILPNLSFCSARYVVARDRWNDVALEIYYDPKHHFNIAAMIETAKRGLAMYSAEFAPYPYTYLRVLEYPKYRAAAKFHSGTVPFSEATGFVNDLHTVENADYGVMHELAHLWWGERITGAQMQGRWLLTENMADYSTLMLFKERYSPALAHRIVRGMLESYLKGRRDEDEAEVPVMYTENHGYLRAKGPHALYALQDIIGKDKVHQALRKFL
;
A
#
# COMPACT_ATOMS: atom_id res chain seq x y z
N ILE A 1 26.25 6.40 -12.48
CA ILE A 1 24.94 5.95 -11.93
C ILE A 1 23.99 5.55 -13.06
N GLY A 2 23.62 6.45 -13.99
CA GLY A 2 22.72 6.11 -15.10
C GLY A 2 23.11 4.85 -15.90
N LEU A 3 24.38 4.72 -16.29
CA LEU A 3 24.88 3.50 -16.94
C LEU A 3 24.77 2.24 -16.06
N ALA A 4 25.04 2.36 -14.76
CA ALA A 4 24.91 1.24 -13.82
C ALA A 4 23.44 0.82 -13.66
N CYS A 5 22.50 1.76 -13.63
CA CYS A 5 21.07 1.47 -13.63
C CYS A 5 20.63 0.79 -14.94
N LEU A 6 21.11 1.27 -16.09
CA LEU A 6 20.81 0.67 -17.39
C LEU A 6 21.35 -0.77 -17.49
N LEU A 7 22.59 -0.98 -17.07
CA LEU A 7 23.19 -2.32 -16.99
C LEU A 7 22.48 -3.19 -15.95
N GLY A 8 22.00 -2.61 -14.85
CA GLY A 8 21.18 -3.30 -13.87
C GLY A 8 19.85 -3.76 -14.45
N ALA A 9 19.16 -2.91 -15.21
CA ALA A 9 17.92 -3.26 -15.92
C ALA A 9 18.17 -4.35 -16.98
N LEU A 10 19.27 -4.23 -17.72
CA LEU A 10 19.75 -5.23 -18.68
C LEU A 10 19.99 -6.59 -18.02
N LEU A 11 20.75 -6.61 -16.91
CA LEU A 11 20.97 -7.84 -16.14
C LEU A 11 19.66 -8.38 -15.56
N GLY A 12 18.77 -7.46 -15.16
CA GLY A 12 17.43 -7.74 -14.69
C GLY A 12 16.63 -8.62 -15.65
N THR A 13 16.69 -8.38 -16.96
CA THR A 13 15.93 -9.20 -17.94
C THR A 13 16.37 -10.66 -17.99
N PHE A 14 17.58 -10.98 -17.53
CA PHE A 14 18.10 -12.34 -17.45
C PHE A 14 17.83 -13.02 -16.10
N MET A 15 17.12 -12.36 -15.18
CA MET A 15 16.92 -12.90 -13.85
C MET A 15 15.92 -14.07 -13.87
N PRO A 16 16.22 -15.18 -13.16
CA PRO A 16 15.46 -16.44 -13.27
C PRO A 16 14.05 -16.38 -12.67
N TRP A 17 13.72 -15.32 -11.92
CA TRP A 17 12.39 -15.14 -11.35
C TRP A 17 11.42 -14.41 -12.29
N LEU A 18 11.90 -13.82 -13.39
CA LEU A 18 11.05 -13.21 -14.41
C LEU A 18 10.43 -14.26 -15.33
N ASP A 19 9.21 -13.98 -15.81
CA ASP A 19 8.60 -14.79 -16.84
C ASP A 19 9.22 -14.48 -18.21
N GLN A 20 10.10 -15.36 -18.67
CA GLN A 20 10.80 -15.19 -19.93
C GLN A 20 9.87 -15.23 -21.16
N GLU A 21 8.67 -15.81 -21.05
CA GLU A 21 7.67 -15.76 -22.13
C GLU A 21 7.04 -14.37 -22.30
N ARG A 22 7.08 -13.54 -21.25
CA ARG A 22 6.58 -12.15 -21.28
C ARG A 22 7.64 -11.13 -21.71
N ILE A 23 8.88 -11.57 -21.91
CA ILE A 23 9.99 -10.70 -22.30
C ILE A 23 10.21 -10.87 -23.81
N ALA A 24 10.20 -9.75 -24.54
CA ALA A 24 10.53 -9.75 -25.95
C ALA A 24 11.95 -10.30 -26.19
N PRO A 25 12.24 -10.91 -27.35
CA PRO A 25 13.59 -11.36 -27.70
C PRO A 25 14.61 -10.27 -27.44
N PHE A 26 15.74 -10.65 -26.85
CA PHE A 26 16.77 -9.71 -26.46
C PHE A 26 17.19 -8.83 -27.65
N SER A 27 17.07 -7.52 -27.47
CA SER A 27 17.55 -6.53 -28.42
C SER A 27 18.38 -5.50 -27.67
N LEU A 28 19.55 -5.17 -28.23
CA LEU A 28 20.40 -4.10 -27.70
C LEU A 28 19.83 -2.71 -28.02
N LEU A 29 18.94 -2.61 -29.01
CA LEU A 29 18.45 -1.33 -29.53
C LEU A 29 17.75 -0.46 -28.47
N PRO A 30 16.83 -0.96 -27.63
CA PRO A 30 16.20 -0.14 -26.59
C PRO A 30 17.21 0.39 -25.57
N TYR A 31 18.21 -0.41 -25.20
CA TYR A 31 19.27 0.00 -24.28
C TYR A 31 20.17 1.07 -24.90
N ALA A 32 20.55 0.90 -26.17
CA ALA A 32 21.31 1.89 -26.92
C ALA A 32 20.51 3.19 -27.10
N TYR A 33 19.21 3.11 -27.37
CA TYR A 33 18.29 4.24 -27.43
C TYR A 33 18.23 4.98 -26.09
N ILE A 34 17.98 4.27 -24.98
CA ILE A 34 17.92 4.89 -23.65
C ILE A 34 19.27 5.54 -23.31
N PHE A 35 20.39 4.88 -23.61
CA PHE A 35 21.71 5.45 -23.38
C PHE A 35 21.94 6.71 -24.22
N GLY A 36 21.73 6.63 -25.53
CA GLY A 36 22.07 7.69 -26.49
C GLY A 36 21.09 8.86 -26.53
N VAL A 37 19.81 8.62 -26.25
CA VAL A 37 18.74 9.63 -26.34
C VAL A 37 18.38 10.19 -24.96
N ILE A 38 18.41 9.38 -23.90
CA ILE A 38 17.99 9.81 -22.57
C ILE A 38 19.18 10.11 -21.67
N ILE A 39 20.02 9.10 -21.39
CA ILE A 39 21.06 9.20 -20.36
C ILE A 39 22.18 10.16 -20.77
N LEU A 40 22.73 9.99 -21.97
CA LEU A 40 23.87 10.79 -22.44
C LEU A 40 23.48 12.26 -22.64
N PRO A 41 22.37 12.61 -23.34
CA PRO A 41 21.94 14.00 -23.47
C PRO A 41 21.56 14.62 -22.13
N GLY A 42 20.81 13.90 -21.28
CA GLY A 42 20.44 14.40 -19.95
C GLY A 42 21.66 14.69 -19.08
N THR A 43 22.66 13.81 -19.09
CA THR A 43 23.93 14.02 -18.38
C THR A 43 24.67 15.22 -18.93
N LEU A 44 24.76 15.35 -20.26
CA LEU A 44 25.42 16.49 -20.90
C LEU A 44 24.74 17.82 -20.53
N VAL A 45 23.41 17.87 -20.58
CA VAL A 45 22.61 19.07 -20.24
C VAL A 45 22.86 19.50 -18.80
N LEU A 46 22.75 18.57 -17.84
CA LEU A 46 22.96 18.89 -16.43
C LEU A 46 24.40 19.29 -16.15
N CYS A 47 25.38 18.55 -16.68
CA CYS A 47 26.80 18.87 -16.52
C CYS A 47 27.13 20.24 -17.13
N ALA A 48 26.65 20.53 -18.34
CA ALA A 48 26.87 21.81 -19.00
C ALA A 48 26.32 22.96 -18.17
N ILE A 49 25.07 22.87 -17.71
CA ILE A 49 24.43 23.93 -16.94
C ILE A 49 25.09 24.11 -15.57
N PHE A 50 25.36 23.03 -14.83
CA PHE A 50 26.02 23.13 -13.53
C PHE A 50 27.46 23.63 -13.66
N PHE A 51 28.19 23.20 -14.69
CA PHE A 51 29.50 23.72 -15.02
C PHE A 51 29.44 25.22 -15.33
N SER A 52 28.50 25.65 -16.18
CA SER A 52 28.29 27.06 -16.51
C SER A 52 28.02 27.92 -15.28
N VAL A 53 27.12 27.47 -14.39
CA VAL A 53 26.84 28.17 -13.12
C VAL A 53 28.10 28.21 -12.25
N ALA A 54 28.82 27.08 -12.09
CA ALA A 54 30.05 27.03 -11.31
C ALA A 54 31.13 27.96 -11.86
N ALA A 55 31.36 27.95 -13.17
CA ALA A 55 32.40 28.71 -13.85
C ALA A 55 32.12 30.22 -13.81
N LEU A 56 30.87 30.63 -14.03
CA LEU A 56 30.47 32.04 -14.04
C LEU A 56 30.37 32.64 -12.63
N THR A 57 29.88 31.87 -11.66
CA THR A 57 29.65 32.39 -10.30
C THR A 57 30.81 32.13 -9.34
N ARG A 58 31.69 31.18 -9.66
CA ARG A 58 32.77 30.68 -8.77
C ARG A 58 32.26 30.29 -7.38
N SER A 59 30.99 29.90 -7.28
CA SER A 59 30.31 29.63 -6.02
C SER A 59 29.73 28.23 -6.02
N PHE A 60 30.31 27.37 -5.17
CA PHE A 60 29.75 26.04 -4.91
C PHE A 60 28.30 26.13 -4.44
N ALA A 61 27.95 27.14 -3.65
CA ALA A 61 26.59 27.35 -3.17
C ALA A 61 25.59 27.63 -4.31
N LEU A 62 25.99 28.40 -5.34
CA LEU A 62 25.11 28.71 -6.48
C LEU A 62 25.00 27.53 -7.45
N THR A 63 26.08 26.77 -7.69
CA THR A 63 26.01 25.51 -8.43
C THR A 63 25.05 24.53 -7.77
N PHE A 64 25.10 24.48 -6.45
CA PHE A 64 24.21 23.63 -5.66
C PHE A 64 22.76 24.12 -5.68
N ALA A 65 22.54 25.43 -5.57
CA ALA A 65 21.21 26.03 -5.72
C ALA A 65 20.61 25.76 -7.11
N ALA A 66 21.43 25.74 -8.18
CA ALA A 66 20.98 25.36 -9.51
C ALA A 66 20.53 23.89 -9.55
N ALA A 67 21.27 22.96 -8.95
CA ALA A 67 20.84 21.56 -8.86
C ALA A 67 19.52 21.39 -8.10
N LEU A 68 19.34 22.14 -6.99
CA LEU A 68 18.07 22.19 -6.27
C LEU A 68 16.94 22.72 -7.15
N ALA A 69 17.18 23.81 -7.88
CA ALA A 69 16.19 24.41 -8.76
C ALA A 69 15.72 23.45 -9.85
N PHE A 70 16.63 22.65 -10.44
CA PHE A 70 16.27 21.60 -11.39
C PHE A 70 15.36 20.55 -10.78
N PHE A 71 15.69 20.08 -9.58
CA PHE A 71 14.87 19.09 -8.89
C PHE A 71 13.49 19.65 -8.54
N VAL A 72 13.44 20.87 -7.98
CA VAL A 72 12.17 21.55 -7.66
C VAL A 72 11.34 21.77 -8.93
N ALA A 73 11.97 22.18 -10.02
CA ALA A 73 11.31 22.34 -11.31
C ALA A 73 10.74 21.01 -11.82
N GLU A 74 11.47 19.89 -11.72
CA GLU A 74 10.96 18.57 -12.11
C GLU A 74 9.68 18.22 -11.34
N VAL A 75 9.65 18.46 -10.03
CA VAL A 75 8.43 18.19 -9.25
C VAL A 75 7.30 19.13 -9.63
N LEU A 76 7.55 20.44 -9.74
CA LEU A 76 6.52 21.40 -10.15
C LEU A 76 5.95 21.08 -11.54
N LEU A 77 6.80 20.64 -12.47
CA LEU A 77 6.37 20.19 -13.80
C LEU A 77 5.54 18.91 -13.72
N ASN A 78 5.90 17.98 -12.84
CA ASN A 78 5.10 16.77 -12.63
C ASN A 78 3.72 17.08 -12.04
N LEU A 79 3.62 18.11 -11.18
CA LEU A 79 2.33 18.59 -10.65
C LEU A 79 1.52 19.38 -11.69
N TYR A 80 2.21 20.09 -12.60
CA TYR A 80 1.58 20.82 -13.69
C TYR A 80 1.13 19.92 -14.85
N ALA A 81 1.77 18.75 -15.00
CA ALA A 81 1.47 17.75 -16.00
C ALA A 81 0.06 17.17 -15.79
N THR A 82 -0.91 17.78 -16.47
CA THR A 82 -2.28 17.31 -16.61
C THR A 82 -2.49 16.84 -18.04
N PRO A 83 -3.56 16.08 -18.36
CA PRO A 83 -3.81 15.67 -19.74
C PRO A 83 -4.03 16.85 -20.71
N GLU A 84 -4.30 18.06 -20.22
CA GLU A 84 -4.45 19.28 -21.03
C GLU A 84 -3.11 19.96 -21.31
N ASN A 85 -2.20 19.95 -20.33
CA ASN A 85 -0.91 20.62 -20.41
C ASN A 85 0.29 19.66 -20.56
N GLY A 86 0.03 18.36 -20.74
CA GLY A 86 1.01 17.28 -20.70
C GLY A 86 2.15 17.49 -21.69
N ALA A 87 1.84 17.84 -22.93
CA ALA A 87 2.84 18.12 -23.96
C ALA A 87 3.77 19.31 -23.60
N LEU A 88 3.22 20.39 -23.02
CA LEU A 88 4.03 21.54 -22.61
C LEU A 88 4.91 21.20 -21.40
N ALA A 89 4.36 20.51 -20.41
CA ALA A 89 5.11 20.04 -19.24
C ALA A 89 6.23 19.08 -19.65
N ALA A 90 5.95 18.20 -20.61
CA ALA A 90 6.89 17.28 -21.21
C ALA A 90 8.04 17.99 -21.93
N LEU A 91 7.78 19.06 -22.69
CA LEU A 91 8.85 19.85 -23.33
C LEU A 91 9.69 20.62 -22.30
N ALA A 92 9.04 21.16 -21.26
CA ALA A 92 9.71 21.88 -20.19
C ALA A 92 10.50 20.97 -19.22
N ASP A 93 10.36 19.65 -19.29
CA ASP A 93 11.07 18.71 -18.42
C ASP A 93 12.51 18.44 -18.91
N PRO A 94 13.55 18.88 -18.18
CA PRO A 94 14.94 18.63 -18.56
C PRO A 94 15.34 17.15 -18.47
N SER A 95 14.67 16.36 -17.64
CA SER A 95 14.97 14.93 -17.48
C SER A 95 14.51 14.12 -18.69
N GLY A 96 13.39 14.51 -19.30
CA GLY A 96 12.75 13.82 -20.44
C GLY A 96 11.82 12.71 -20.02
N ARG A 97 11.63 12.52 -18.72
CA ARG A 97 10.72 11.53 -18.15
C ARG A 97 9.28 11.81 -18.54
N LEU A 98 8.83 13.06 -18.43
CA LEU A 98 7.48 13.46 -18.81
C LEU A 98 7.25 13.33 -20.33
N ALA A 99 8.27 13.58 -21.16
CA ALA A 99 8.16 13.38 -22.59
C ALA A 99 7.97 11.91 -22.98
N VAL A 100 8.72 11.00 -22.36
CA VAL A 100 8.52 9.55 -22.54
C VAL A 100 7.14 9.14 -22.04
N MET A 101 6.73 9.61 -20.86
CA MET A 101 5.45 9.24 -20.25
C MET A 101 4.25 9.71 -21.08
N GLU A 102 4.27 10.96 -21.55
CA GLU A 102 3.20 11.54 -22.37
C GLU A 102 3.09 10.85 -23.74
N GLU A 103 4.22 10.58 -24.40
CA GLU A 103 4.21 9.94 -25.73
C GLU A 103 3.74 8.48 -25.66
N THR A 104 4.03 7.78 -24.57
CA THR A 104 3.73 6.34 -24.41
C THR A 104 2.46 6.06 -23.61
N CYS A 105 1.77 7.07 -23.07
CA CYS A 105 0.70 6.89 -22.07
C CYS A 105 -0.49 6.03 -22.56
N TYR A 106 -0.76 6.00 -23.87
CA TYR A 106 -1.85 5.23 -24.48
C TYR A 106 -1.37 4.06 -25.33
N TRP A 107 -0.07 3.75 -25.32
CA TRP A 107 0.46 2.62 -26.09
C TRP A 107 0.02 1.30 -25.48
N THR A 108 -0.42 0.40 -26.34
CA THR A 108 -0.68 -1.01 -26.03
C THR A 108 0.62 -1.76 -25.75
N ALA A 109 0.52 -2.96 -25.17
CA ALA A 109 1.69 -3.82 -24.96
C ALA A 109 2.46 -4.09 -26.26
N ILE A 110 1.76 -4.24 -27.39
CA ILE A 110 2.37 -4.45 -28.71
C ILE A 110 3.14 -3.21 -29.16
N GLU A 111 2.55 -2.01 -29.02
CA GLU A 111 3.20 -0.76 -29.39
C GLU A 111 4.44 -0.48 -28.52
N LEU A 112 4.38 -0.76 -27.21
CA LEU A 112 5.53 -0.65 -26.30
C LEU A 112 6.68 -1.59 -26.69
N ASN A 113 6.38 -2.76 -27.25
CA ASN A 113 7.39 -3.73 -27.69
C ASN A 113 7.94 -3.44 -29.09
N ALA A 114 7.18 -2.76 -29.95
CA ALA A 114 7.54 -2.53 -31.35
C ALA A 114 8.13 -1.13 -31.62
N ASN A 115 7.76 -0.13 -30.81
CA ASN A 115 8.07 1.27 -31.08
C ASN A 115 9.04 1.87 -30.06
N LEU A 116 9.77 2.90 -30.49
CA LEU A 116 10.57 3.77 -29.62
C LEU A 116 9.99 5.19 -29.68
N PRO A 117 9.89 5.91 -28.56
CA PRO A 117 9.28 7.23 -28.55
C PRO A 117 10.22 8.27 -29.19
N TRP A 118 9.90 8.74 -30.38
CA TRP A 118 10.74 9.70 -31.12
C TRP A 118 10.08 11.06 -31.26
N GLY A 119 8.76 11.17 -31.16
CA GLY A 119 8.03 12.39 -31.44
C GLY A 119 8.35 13.49 -30.44
N LEU A 120 7.76 13.41 -29.26
CA LEU A 120 7.87 14.44 -28.23
C LEU A 120 9.23 14.36 -27.52
N VAL A 121 9.78 13.15 -27.37
CA VAL A 121 11.10 12.96 -26.77
C VAL A 121 12.17 13.69 -27.56
N LEU A 122 12.24 13.54 -28.89
CA LEU A 122 13.28 14.19 -29.68
C LEU A 122 13.17 15.71 -29.63
N GLN A 123 11.95 16.26 -29.72
CA GLN A 123 11.71 17.71 -29.58
C GLN A 123 12.24 18.23 -28.25
N ASN A 124 11.94 17.53 -27.17
CA ASN A 124 12.43 17.85 -25.84
C ASN A 124 13.97 17.77 -25.76
N ARG A 125 14.59 16.68 -26.26
CA ARG A 125 16.05 16.51 -26.22
C ARG A 125 16.77 17.61 -27.00
N LEU A 126 16.27 17.96 -28.18
CA LEU A 126 16.82 19.04 -29.00
C LEU A 126 16.73 20.39 -28.28
N LEU A 127 15.57 20.71 -27.69
CA LEU A 127 15.38 21.93 -26.92
C LEU A 127 16.41 22.06 -25.79
N TRP A 128 16.55 21.04 -24.95
CA TRP A 128 17.46 21.09 -23.81
C TRP A 128 18.94 21.04 -24.20
N LEU A 129 19.29 20.35 -25.27
CA LEU A 129 20.65 20.41 -25.85
C LEU A 129 20.97 21.80 -26.39
N THR A 130 20.01 22.49 -27.02
CA THR A 130 20.16 23.88 -27.43
C THR A 130 20.36 24.81 -26.23
N VAL A 131 19.60 24.62 -25.15
CA VAL A 131 19.77 25.39 -23.90
C VAL A 131 21.14 25.14 -23.28
N ALA A 132 21.59 23.88 -23.22
CA ALA A 132 22.90 23.52 -22.71
C ALA A 132 24.04 24.13 -23.54
N LEU A 133 23.92 24.08 -24.87
CA LEU A 133 24.88 24.71 -25.78
C LEU A 133 24.92 26.23 -25.59
N ALA A 134 23.75 26.87 -25.47
CA ALA A 134 23.66 28.30 -25.21
C ALA A 134 24.31 28.69 -23.87
N ALA A 135 24.11 27.89 -22.81
CA ALA A 135 24.76 28.10 -21.51
C ALA A 135 26.28 27.98 -21.60
N LEU A 136 26.79 26.99 -22.34
CA LEU A 136 28.23 26.83 -22.58
C LEU A 136 28.81 27.97 -23.41
N LEU A 137 28.14 28.40 -24.49
CA LEU A 137 28.57 29.54 -25.30
C LEU A 137 28.57 30.85 -24.50
N LEU A 138 27.54 31.07 -23.67
CA LEU A 138 27.49 32.19 -22.74
C LEU A 138 28.65 32.11 -21.75
N THR A 139 28.96 30.92 -21.25
CA THR A 139 30.10 30.69 -20.37
C THR A 139 31.38 31.04 -21.09
N LEU A 140 31.64 30.52 -22.30
CA LEU A 140 32.82 30.85 -23.10
C LEU A 140 32.95 32.36 -23.36
N TRP A 141 31.84 33.04 -23.65
CA TRP A 141 31.85 34.48 -23.92
C TRP A 141 32.09 35.35 -22.68
N ARG A 142 31.58 34.93 -21.51
CA ARG A 142 31.65 35.71 -20.27
C ARG A 142 32.77 35.28 -19.33
N PHE A 143 33.26 34.07 -19.49
CA PHE A 143 34.33 33.50 -18.68
C PHE A 143 35.61 34.26 -18.96
N ARG A 144 36.21 34.79 -17.89
CA ARG A 144 37.53 35.38 -17.94
C ARG A 144 38.52 34.42 -17.30
N LEU A 145 39.62 34.17 -18.01
CA LEU A 145 40.84 33.50 -17.55
C LEU A 145 41.64 34.37 -16.57
N ASP A 146 40.98 35.34 -15.93
CA ASP A 146 41.51 35.94 -14.73
C ASP A 146 41.57 34.78 -13.73
N LEU A 147 42.80 34.36 -13.34
CA LEU A 147 42.96 33.71 -12.03
C LEU A 147 42.09 34.54 -11.10
N ALA A 148 41.31 33.89 -10.24
CA ALA A 148 40.89 34.62 -9.08
C ALA A 148 42.21 35.15 -8.46
N GLU A 149 42.53 36.44 -8.69
CA GLU A 149 42.77 37.30 -7.54
C GLU A 149 41.69 36.80 -6.60
N GLN A 150 42.15 36.10 -5.57
CA GLN A 150 41.29 35.74 -4.47
C GLN A 150 40.31 36.90 -4.35
N ALA A 151 39.04 36.62 -4.09
CA ALA A 151 38.34 37.58 -3.27
C ALA A 151 39.19 37.73 -1.99
N SER A 152 40.26 38.51 -2.06
CA SER A 152 40.61 39.46 -1.08
C SER A 152 39.30 40.24 -0.97
N PHE A 153 38.44 39.74 -0.09
CA PHE A 153 38.38 40.45 1.16
C PHE A 153 39.77 41.05 1.37
N ARG A 154 39.97 42.28 0.87
CA ARG A 154 40.62 43.30 1.64
C ARG A 154 39.78 43.37 2.91
N PHE A 155 39.93 42.35 3.75
CA PHE A 155 40.15 42.54 5.14
C PHE A 155 41.18 43.65 5.11
N LYS A 156 40.69 44.89 5.31
CA LYS A 156 41.54 45.88 5.92
C LYS A 156 41.98 45.13 7.17
N TRP A 157 43.15 44.51 7.10
CA TRP A 157 44.01 44.47 8.25
C TRP A 157 44.04 45.93 8.63
N ARG A 158 43.20 46.27 9.61
CA ARG A 158 43.47 47.39 10.46
C ARG A 158 44.86 47.03 10.94
N THR A 159 45.86 47.64 10.34
CA THR A 159 47.13 47.90 11.00
C THR A 159 46.84 48.92 12.10
N GLN A 160 45.88 48.62 12.98
CA GLN A 160 46.21 48.74 14.38
C GLN A 160 47.41 47.82 14.50
N GLY A 161 48.58 48.42 14.67
CA GLY A 161 49.80 47.67 14.90
C GLY A 161 49.43 46.54 15.83
N TRP A 162 49.72 45.31 15.39
CA TRP A 162 49.75 44.20 16.31
C TRP A 162 50.84 44.57 17.31
N GLN A 163 50.49 45.34 18.35
CA GLN A 163 50.98 45.02 19.67
C GLN A 163 50.64 43.56 19.78
N THR A 164 51.66 42.71 19.67
CA THR A 164 51.60 41.41 20.30
C THR A 164 50.99 41.68 21.66
N PRO A 165 49.72 41.30 21.91
CA PRO A 165 49.37 41.09 23.28
C PRO A 165 50.44 40.08 23.68
N GLN A 166 51.29 40.41 24.65
CA GLN A 166 51.96 39.33 25.35
C GLN A 166 50.86 38.31 25.59
N PRO A 167 51.03 37.05 25.16
CA PRO A 167 50.00 36.07 25.40
C PRO A 167 49.73 36.24 26.88
N ALA A 168 48.50 36.66 27.21
CA ALA A 168 48.01 36.46 28.53
C ALA A 168 47.93 34.94 28.56
N ILE A 169 49.08 34.31 28.85
CA ILE A 169 49.18 32.97 29.34
C ILE A 169 48.52 33.12 30.71
N GLN A 170 47.20 33.28 30.70
CA GLN A 170 46.41 32.59 31.67
C GLN A 170 46.85 31.16 31.47
N THR A 171 47.72 30.71 32.35
CA THR A 171 47.78 29.32 32.73
C THR A 171 46.35 28.98 33.13
N ILE A 172 45.54 28.66 32.12
CA ILE A 172 44.32 27.91 32.31
C ILE A 172 44.87 26.65 32.95
N THR A 173 44.72 26.54 34.26
CA THR A 173 44.96 25.29 34.96
C THR A 173 43.75 24.46 34.56
N PRO A 174 43.88 23.52 33.60
CA PRO A 174 42.75 22.69 33.24
C PRO A 174 42.34 21.94 34.51
N THR A 175 41.19 22.29 35.09
CA THR A 175 40.58 21.48 36.13
C THR A 175 40.10 20.21 35.46
N HIS A 176 40.94 19.18 35.47
CA HIS A 176 40.60 17.87 34.95
C HIS A 176 39.48 17.27 35.80
N SER A 177 38.24 17.42 35.35
CA SER A 177 37.10 16.73 35.96
C SER A 177 36.68 15.58 35.04
N PHE A 178 36.92 14.35 35.46
CA PHE A 178 36.45 13.13 34.80
C PHE A 178 35.09 12.69 35.34
N THR A 179 34.27 13.67 35.71
CA THR A 179 32.93 13.41 36.24
C THR A 179 32.00 13.04 35.07
N PRO A 180 30.96 12.22 35.32
CA PRO A 180 29.93 11.96 34.31
C PRO A 180 29.37 13.25 33.71
N ARG A 181 29.20 14.30 34.53
CA ARG A 181 28.74 15.62 34.10
C ARG A 181 29.66 16.24 33.04
N ALA A 182 30.97 16.14 33.20
CA ALA A 182 31.93 16.64 32.21
C ALA A 182 31.91 15.81 30.92
N THR A 183 31.78 14.49 31.01
CA THR A 183 31.62 13.63 29.82
C THR A 183 30.34 13.95 29.05
N PHE A 184 29.22 14.19 29.73
CA PHE A 184 27.99 14.64 29.07
C PHE A 184 28.15 16.03 28.43
N ALA A 185 28.83 16.96 29.09
CA ALA A 185 29.13 18.27 28.51
C ALA A 185 30.00 18.16 27.24
N GLN A 186 31.01 17.27 27.24
CA GLN A 186 31.82 16.95 26.06
C GLN A 186 30.95 16.34 24.93
N PHE A 187 30.03 15.43 25.26
CA PHE A 187 29.11 14.82 24.29
C PHE A 187 28.22 15.88 23.64
N PHE A 188 27.59 16.76 24.42
CA PHE A 188 26.77 17.84 23.88
C PHE A 188 27.58 18.85 23.07
N SER A 189 28.83 19.13 23.48
CA SER A 189 29.73 19.99 22.70
C SER A 189 30.05 19.37 21.34
N GLN A 190 30.41 18.09 21.31
CA GLN A 190 30.69 17.36 20.08
C GLN A 190 29.45 17.26 19.19
N LEU A 191 28.29 16.91 19.77
CA LEU A 191 27.01 16.85 19.07
C LEU A 191 26.64 18.20 18.44
N LYS A 192 26.83 19.31 19.17
CA LYS A 192 26.61 20.66 18.65
C LYS A 192 27.55 20.98 17.49
N MET A 193 28.82 20.56 17.56
CA MET A 193 29.79 20.75 16.48
C MET A 193 29.42 19.93 15.24
N ASP A 194 29.01 18.67 15.42
CA ASP A 194 28.57 17.80 14.34
C ASP A 194 27.28 18.31 13.68
N LEU A 195 26.30 18.76 14.45
CA LEU A 195 25.09 19.42 13.95
C LEU A 195 25.40 20.73 13.22
N ALA A 196 26.31 21.56 13.75
CA ALA A 196 26.72 22.78 13.08
C ALA A 196 27.45 22.51 11.75
N CYS A 197 28.21 21.41 11.67
CA CYS A 197 28.85 20.97 10.44
C CYS A 197 27.80 20.57 9.39
N VAL A 198 26.81 19.76 9.78
CA VAL A 198 25.73 19.37 8.85
C VAL A 198 24.84 20.56 8.48
N GLY A 199 24.50 21.43 9.43
CA GLY A 199 23.70 22.63 9.19
C GLY A 199 24.37 23.67 8.30
N LYS A 200 25.70 23.62 8.13
CA LYS A 200 26.44 24.41 7.14
C LYS A 200 26.46 23.77 5.76
N ASN A 201 26.20 22.47 5.66
CA ASN A 201 26.14 21.77 4.39
C ASN A 201 24.76 22.00 3.75
N PRO A 202 24.68 22.62 2.56
CA PRO A 202 23.39 22.97 1.96
C PRO A 202 22.52 21.74 1.64
N LEU A 203 23.11 20.54 1.54
CA LEU A 203 22.38 19.29 1.27
C LEU A 203 21.29 18.99 2.31
N VAL A 204 21.47 19.38 3.57
CA VAL A 204 20.44 19.11 4.60
C VAL A 204 19.15 19.85 4.27
N TYR A 205 19.25 21.12 3.85
CA TYR A 205 18.09 21.94 3.49
C TYR A 205 17.43 21.45 2.21
N ILE A 206 18.19 20.92 1.26
CA ILE A 206 17.62 20.24 0.09
C ILE A 206 16.76 19.08 0.57
N LEU A 207 17.33 18.15 1.34
CA LEU A 207 16.62 16.94 1.75
C LEU A 207 15.37 17.25 2.59
N LEU A 208 15.43 18.27 3.45
CA LEU A 208 14.26 18.77 4.17
C LEU A 208 13.20 19.33 3.21
N THR A 209 13.61 20.14 2.22
CA THR A 209 12.70 20.68 1.19
C THR A 209 12.09 19.58 0.35
N LEU A 210 12.87 18.56 -0.04
CA LEU A 210 12.37 17.40 -0.77
C LEU A 210 11.34 16.64 0.06
N GLY A 211 11.56 16.51 1.36
CA GLY A 211 10.59 15.95 2.30
C GLY A 211 9.25 16.69 2.27
N ILE A 212 9.25 18.03 2.31
CA ILE A 212 8.03 18.84 2.20
C ILE A 212 7.36 18.58 0.85
N VAL A 213 8.12 18.66 -0.23
CA VAL A 213 7.61 18.49 -1.60
C VAL A 213 6.99 17.11 -1.79
N THR A 214 7.58 16.05 -1.23
CA THR A 214 7.00 14.71 -1.26
C THR A 214 5.69 14.63 -0.49
N VAL A 215 5.58 15.27 0.69
CA VAL A 215 4.32 15.33 1.43
C VAL A 215 3.25 16.08 0.64
N ILE A 216 3.59 17.18 -0.03
CA ILE A 216 2.67 17.92 -0.92
C ILE A 216 2.22 17.03 -2.08
N SER A 217 3.16 16.38 -2.75
CA SER A 217 2.86 15.50 -3.88
C SER A 217 1.98 14.33 -3.48
N GLU A 218 2.22 13.72 -2.31
CA GLU A 218 1.42 12.61 -1.80
C GLU A 218 0.05 13.05 -1.27
N PHE A 219 -0.09 14.30 -0.81
CA PHE A 219 -1.39 14.87 -0.48
C PHE A 219 -2.24 15.07 -1.74
N GLN A 220 -1.64 15.61 -2.81
CA GLN A 220 -2.33 15.90 -4.07
C GLN A 220 -2.65 14.66 -4.90
N SER A 221 -1.84 13.61 -4.80
CA SER A 221 -2.06 12.36 -5.56
C SER A 221 -3.18 11.47 -4.99
N LYS A 222 -3.67 11.77 -3.78
CA LYS A 222 -4.70 10.97 -3.12
C LYS A 222 -6.08 11.42 -3.52
N THR A 223 -6.66 10.67 -4.46
CA THR A 223 -8.04 10.83 -4.87
C THR A 223 -8.79 9.50 -4.74
N GLY A 224 -10.09 9.60 -4.47
CA GLY A 224 -11.03 8.48 -4.47
C GLY A 224 -11.57 8.20 -5.87
N LEU A 225 -12.74 7.56 -5.94
CA LEU A 225 -13.47 7.35 -7.19
C LEU A 225 -13.66 8.68 -7.94
N LEU A 226 -13.54 8.63 -9.27
CA LEU A 226 -13.67 9.79 -10.17
C LEU A 226 -12.70 10.94 -9.89
N GLU A 227 -11.52 10.65 -9.34
CA GLU A 227 -10.52 11.66 -8.97
C GLU A 227 -11.03 12.65 -7.91
N THR A 228 -12.04 12.26 -7.12
CA THR A 228 -12.57 13.09 -6.04
C THR A 228 -11.50 13.23 -4.95
N PRO A 229 -11.11 14.45 -4.53
CA PRO A 229 -10.15 14.61 -3.45
C PRO A 229 -10.69 14.03 -2.14
N PHE A 230 -9.81 13.65 -1.22
CA PHE A 230 -10.24 13.25 0.12
C PHE A 230 -10.25 14.44 1.08
N TYR A 231 -11.07 14.36 2.13
CA TYR A 231 -10.95 15.24 3.27
C TYR A 231 -9.55 15.16 3.87
N PRO A 232 -8.97 16.29 4.32
CA PRO A 232 -7.62 16.35 4.88
C PRO A 232 -7.55 15.76 6.30
N LEU A 233 -7.79 14.46 6.44
CA LEU A 233 -7.74 13.71 7.71
C LEU A 233 -6.30 13.33 8.07
N THR A 234 -5.97 13.32 9.37
CA THR A 234 -4.62 12.96 9.84
C THR A 234 -4.25 11.53 9.43
N SER A 235 -5.20 10.60 9.46
CA SER A 235 -5.04 9.19 9.04
C SER A 235 -4.61 9.02 7.58
N LEU A 236 -4.94 9.99 6.71
CA LEU A 236 -4.58 10.01 5.30
C LEU A 236 -3.21 10.67 5.05
N MET A 237 -2.69 11.44 6.01
CA MET A 237 -1.35 12.03 5.92
C MET A 237 -0.23 11.04 6.30
N LEU A 238 -0.52 10.08 7.19
CA LEU A 238 0.49 9.19 7.76
C LEU A 238 1.32 8.36 6.74
N PRO A 239 0.73 7.83 5.64
CA PRO A 239 1.50 7.01 4.70
C PRO A 239 2.73 7.71 4.09
N ALA A 240 2.71 9.04 3.98
CA ALA A 240 3.82 9.83 3.45
C ALA A 240 5.11 9.67 4.29
N PHE A 241 4.97 9.43 5.60
CA PHE A 241 6.12 9.24 6.48
C PHE A 241 6.83 7.91 6.25
N ARG A 242 6.13 6.91 5.71
CA ARG A 242 6.69 5.58 5.44
C ARG A 242 7.29 5.50 4.03
N TYR A 243 6.47 5.67 3.01
CA TYR A 243 6.89 5.39 1.63
C TYR A 243 7.59 6.61 1.01
N GLY A 244 7.06 7.81 1.24
CA GLY A 244 7.60 9.04 0.66
C GLY A 244 9.00 9.40 1.15
N LEU A 245 9.26 9.25 2.45
CA LEU A 245 10.51 9.73 3.08
C LEU A 245 11.65 8.71 3.15
N ALA A 246 11.38 7.41 3.01
CA ALA A 246 12.38 6.36 3.21
C ALA A 246 13.63 6.53 2.31
N GLN A 247 13.45 6.96 1.06
CA GLN A 247 14.54 7.23 0.13
C GLN A 247 15.51 8.32 0.64
N TYR A 248 14.99 9.38 1.27
CA TYR A 248 15.81 10.46 1.81
C TYR A 248 16.53 10.01 3.08
N VAL A 249 15.89 9.18 3.91
CA VAL A 249 16.54 8.56 5.08
C VAL A 249 17.73 7.71 4.64
N VAL A 250 17.57 6.88 3.61
CA VAL A 250 18.65 6.09 3.02
C VAL A 250 19.78 6.98 2.54
N LEU A 251 19.48 8.08 1.84
CA LEU A 251 20.47 9.04 1.35
C LEU A 251 21.18 9.78 2.49
N ILE A 252 20.44 10.22 3.52
CA ILE A 252 20.99 10.84 4.74
C ILE A 252 21.94 9.88 5.42
N GLY A 253 21.48 8.65 5.67
CA GLY A 253 22.26 7.59 6.29
C GLY A 253 23.52 7.28 5.49
N LEU A 254 23.41 7.15 4.16
CA LEU A 254 24.54 6.85 3.27
C LEU A 254 25.58 7.98 3.27
N TYR A 255 25.17 9.22 2.98
CA TYR A 255 26.09 10.34 2.80
C TYR A 255 26.64 10.87 4.12
N TYR A 256 25.78 11.20 5.09
CA TYR A 256 26.23 11.84 6.34
C TYR A 256 26.98 10.89 7.27
N SER A 257 26.73 9.57 7.20
CA SER A 257 27.59 8.61 7.92
C SER A 257 29.01 8.63 7.39
N ALA A 258 29.19 8.64 6.06
CA ALA A 258 30.50 8.69 5.44
C ALA A 258 31.23 10.00 5.75
N GLU A 259 30.53 11.13 5.60
CA GLU A 259 31.10 12.45 5.82
C GLU A 259 31.48 12.63 7.29
N LEU A 260 30.59 12.34 8.23
CA LEU A 260 30.85 12.55 9.66
C LEU A 260 31.93 11.62 10.20
N ILE A 261 31.97 10.34 9.82
CA ILE A 261 32.92 9.36 10.38
C ILE A 261 34.35 9.58 9.85
N HIS A 262 34.50 10.02 8.60
CA HIS A 262 35.82 10.23 8.00
C HIS A 262 36.30 11.68 8.04
N ARG A 263 35.47 12.65 8.47
CA ARG A 263 35.79 14.08 8.52
C ARG A 263 37.13 14.36 9.18
N GLU A 264 37.35 13.85 10.39
CA GLU A 264 38.56 14.16 11.17
C GLU A 264 39.84 13.71 10.46
N ARG A 265 39.80 12.58 9.74
CA ARG A 265 40.93 12.10 8.94
C ARG A 265 41.09 12.91 7.65
N ALA A 266 39.98 13.21 6.97
CA ALA A 266 39.98 14.01 5.76
C ALA A 266 40.51 15.44 5.99
N SER A 267 40.31 16.00 7.18
CA SER A 267 40.83 17.32 7.58
C SER A 267 42.21 17.28 8.24
N GLY A 268 42.82 16.10 8.41
CA GLY A 268 44.14 15.97 9.06
C GLY A 268 44.16 16.27 10.57
N LEU A 269 43.00 16.33 11.23
CA LEU A 269 42.86 16.65 12.66
C LEU A 269 42.70 15.42 13.55
N SER A 270 42.65 14.23 12.97
CA SER A 270 42.35 12.99 13.69
C SER A 270 43.33 12.69 14.82
N GLU A 271 44.63 12.97 14.66
CA GLU A 271 45.65 12.77 15.70
C GLU A 271 45.40 13.65 16.93
N ILE A 272 45.10 14.93 16.71
CA ILE A 272 44.81 15.91 17.78
C ILE A 272 43.59 15.45 18.57
N ILE A 273 42.51 15.08 17.86
CA ILE A 273 41.26 14.64 18.49
C ILE A 273 41.47 13.33 19.24
N ASN A 274 42.19 12.38 18.65
CA ASN A 274 42.48 11.08 19.29
C ASN A 274 43.33 11.22 20.56
N ALA A 275 44.16 12.26 20.67
CA ALA A 275 44.96 12.55 21.86
C ALA A 275 44.16 13.20 23.01
N THR A 276 42.94 13.68 22.75
CA THR A 276 42.14 14.32 23.82
C THR A 276 41.50 13.31 24.77
N PRO A 277 41.33 13.66 26.06
CA PRO A 277 40.92 12.71 27.09
C PRO A 277 39.40 12.55 27.18
N PHE A 278 38.75 12.14 26.07
CA PHE A 278 37.34 11.73 26.07
C PHE A 278 37.18 10.19 25.92
N PRO A 279 36.04 9.62 26.36
CA PRO A 279 35.73 8.20 26.17
C PRO A 279 35.45 7.81 24.70
N ASP A 280 35.93 6.67 24.24
CA ASP A 280 35.82 6.24 22.83
C ASP A 280 34.38 6.16 22.29
N TRP A 281 33.40 5.85 23.15
CA TRP A 281 31.99 5.75 22.74
C TRP A 281 31.39 7.11 22.36
N LEU A 282 31.97 8.20 22.86
CA LEU A 282 31.42 9.54 22.75
C LEU A 282 31.36 10.00 21.29
N LEU A 283 32.43 9.79 20.51
CA LEU A 283 32.48 10.21 19.11
C LEU A 283 31.52 9.41 18.23
N LEU A 284 31.45 8.09 18.43
CA LEU A 284 30.53 7.26 17.67
C LEU A 284 29.09 7.66 17.98
N LEU A 285 28.75 7.79 19.27
CA LEU A 285 27.40 8.12 19.69
C LEU A 285 27.00 9.55 19.27
N SER A 286 27.91 10.52 19.31
CA SER A 286 27.60 11.89 18.87
C SER A 286 27.28 11.93 17.38
N LYS A 287 28.03 11.19 16.55
CA LYS A 287 27.82 11.11 15.10
C LYS A 287 26.53 10.35 14.78
N THR A 288 26.27 9.23 15.45
CA THR A 288 24.98 8.51 15.33
C THR A 288 23.82 9.42 15.74
N ALA A 289 23.91 10.08 16.90
CA ALA A 289 22.88 10.99 17.38
C ALA A 289 22.66 12.17 16.42
N THR A 290 23.71 12.71 15.80
CA THR A 290 23.62 13.76 14.78
C THR A 290 22.77 13.30 13.60
N ILE A 291 23.05 12.12 13.05
CA ILE A 291 22.33 11.60 11.88
C ILE A 291 20.88 11.26 12.26
N CYS A 292 20.66 10.64 13.41
CA CYS A 292 19.32 10.39 13.92
C CYS A 292 18.53 11.69 14.12
N LEU A 293 19.14 12.76 14.65
CA LEU A 293 18.49 14.06 14.80
C LEU A 293 18.14 14.70 13.45
N ILE A 294 18.96 14.53 12.42
CA ILE A 294 18.66 15.01 11.06
C ILE A 294 17.46 14.26 10.46
N VAL A 295 17.41 12.93 10.63
CA VAL A 295 16.25 12.12 10.22
C VAL A 295 14.98 12.55 10.98
N ASN A 296 15.08 12.78 12.29
CA ASN A 296 13.95 13.27 13.08
C ASN A 296 13.56 14.70 12.70
N ALA A 297 14.50 15.55 12.27
CA ALA A 297 14.20 16.87 11.73
C ALA A 297 13.45 16.78 10.39
N LEU A 298 13.83 15.84 9.51
CA LEU A 298 13.09 15.55 8.28
C LEU A 298 11.65 15.12 8.58
N LEU A 299 11.45 14.19 9.54
CA LEU A 299 10.13 13.77 9.99
C LEU A 299 9.33 14.91 10.60
N LEU A 300 9.96 15.76 11.41
CA LEU A 300 9.30 16.92 12.00
C LEU A 300 8.84 17.91 10.93
N VAL A 301 9.69 18.21 9.95
CA VAL A 301 9.35 19.09 8.82
C VAL A 301 8.20 18.49 8.01
N ALA A 302 8.20 17.18 7.78
CA ALA A 302 7.11 16.49 7.11
C ALA A 302 5.79 16.58 7.90
N VAL A 303 5.83 16.38 9.22
CA VAL A 303 4.65 16.55 10.10
C VAL A 303 4.13 17.99 10.04
N LEU A 304 5.01 18.98 10.11
CA LEU A 304 4.63 20.40 10.00
C LEU A 304 4.04 20.71 8.63
N ALA A 305 4.60 20.15 7.55
CA ALA A 305 4.05 20.29 6.21
C ALA A 305 2.66 19.64 6.09
N SER A 306 2.44 18.44 6.66
CA SER A 306 1.12 17.82 6.70
C SER A 306 0.11 18.67 7.46
N ILE A 307 0.47 19.20 8.63
CA ILE A 307 -0.39 20.11 9.41
C ILE A 307 -0.71 21.38 8.61
N ALA A 308 0.29 21.98 7.96
CA ALA A 308 0.10 23.17 7.14
C ALA A 308 -0.83 22.90 5.94
N LEU A 309 -0.68 21.77 5.27
CA LEU A 309 -1.58 21.35 4.18
C LEU A 309 -2.99 21.09 4.67
N GLN A 310 -3.16 20.41 5.80
CA GLN A 310 -4.47 20.21 6.41
C GLN A 310 -5.14 21.56 6.75
N ALA A 311 -4.39 22.50 7.33
CA ALA A 311 -4.89 23.84 7.63
C ALA A 311 -5.24 24.63 6.36
N ALA A 312 -4.41 24.56 5.31
CA ALA A 312 -4.66 25.19 4.02
C ALA A 312 -5.90 24.61 3.32
N ALA A 313 -6.19 23.33 3.52
CA ALA A 313 -7.39 22.64 3.04
C ALA A 313 -8.62 22.86 3.94
N GLY A 314 -8.54 23.72 4.96
CA GLY A 314 -9.67 24.11 5.81
C GLY A 314 -9.93 23.21 7.02
N SER A 315 -9.05 22.24 7.32
CA SER A 315 -9.17 21.39 8.51
C SER A 315 -8.78 22.13 9.78
N THR A 316 -9.56 21.91 10.85
CA THR A 316 -9.25 22.39 12.21
C THR A 316 -8.90 21.25 13.17
N ARG A 317 -8.97 19.99 12.72
CA ARG A 317 -8.79 18.81 13.56
C ARG A 317 -7.40 18.20 13.33
N PHE A 318 -6.47 18.52 14.23
CA PHE A 318 -5.11 17.99 14.21
C PHE A 318 -4.92 16.94 15.32
N GLU A 319 -4.73 15.67 14.94
CA GLU A 319 -4.42 14.61 15.91
C GLU A 319 -2.90 14.56 16.17
N LEU A 320 -2.38 15.53 16.96
CA LEU A 320 -0.93 15.67 17.22
C LEU A 320 -0.31 14.40 17.82
N GLY A 321 -1.02 13.72 18.73
CA GLY A 321 -0.56 12.45 19.30
C GLY A 321 -0.38 11.36 18.24
N LEU A 322 -1.28 11.31 17.26
CA LEU A 322 -1.21 10.36 16.14
C LEU A 322 -0.03 10.67 15.22
N TYR A 323 0.20 11.96 14.90
CA TYR A 323 1.39 12.38 14.16
C TYR A 323 2.67 11.96 14.86
N LEU A 324 2.77 12.21 16.17
CA LEU A 324 3.96 11.87 16.94
C LEU A 324 4.20 10.36 16.95
N GLN A 325 3.15 9.58 17.18
CA GLN A 325 3.24 8.12 17.19
C GLN A 325 3.63 7.56 15.82
N ALA A 326 2.97 7.98 14.75
CA ALA A 326 3.26 7.50 13.41
C ALA A 326 4.67 7.89 12.93
N ALA A 327 5.00 9.18 12.98
CA ALA A 327 6.25 9.69 12.44
C ALA A 327 7.46 9.23 13.26
N PHE A 328 7.43 9.36 14.59
CA PHE A 328 8.62 9.16 15.41
C PHE A 328 8.75 7.75 15.98
N VAL A 329 7.63 7.08 16.31
CA VAL A 329 7.66 5.75 16.93
C VAL A 329 7.66 4.65 15.87
N TYR A 330 6.64 4.59 15.01
CA TYR A 330 6.53 3.54 14.00
C TYR A 330 7.58 3.66 12.88
N HIS A 331 7.91 4.88 12.45
CA HIS A 331 8.87 5.10 11.36
C HIS A 331 10.23 5.63 11.85
N GLY A 332 10.24 6.63 12.72
CA GLY A 332 11.47 7.30 13.16
C GLY A 332 12.48 6.37 13.83
N VAL A 333 12.03 5.46 14.69
CA VAL A 333 12.92 4.46 15.32
C VAL A 333 13.56 3.55 14.27
N TYR A 334 12.77 3.05 13.32
CA TYR A 334 13.28 2.21 12.22
C TYR A 334 14.30 2.95 11.35
N TYR A 335 14.01 4.21 11.02
CA TYR A 335 14.93 5.05 10.25
C TYR A 335 16.23 5.34 11.00
N CYS A 336 16.16 5.56 12.31
CA CYS A 336 17.36 5.66 13.15
C CYS A 336 18.17 4.37 13.13
N LEU A 337 17.52 3.20 13.11
CA LEU A 337 18.21 1.90 13.02
C LEU A 337 18.94 1.71 11.68
N LEU A 338 18.36 2.16 10.56
CA LEU A 338 19.07 2.19 9.27
C LEU A 338 20.31 3.09 9.36
N CYS A 339 20.21 4.26 9.98
CA CYS A 339 21.36 5.13 10.21
C CYS A 339 22.43 4.50 11.10
N VAL A 340 22.03 3.73 12.13
CA VAL A 340 22.96 2.95 12.97
C VAL A 340 23.75 1.95 12.11
N VAL A 341 23.08 1.20 11.23
CA VAL A 341 23.74 0.26 10.32
C VAL A 341 24.75 0.98 9.44
N ALA A 342 24.38 2.11 8.81
CA ALA A 342 25.29 2.89 7.98
C ALA A 342 26.51 3.41 8.77
N VAL A 343 26.32 3.96 9.96
CA VAL A 343 27.41 4.45 10.81
C VAL A 343 28.38 3.33 11.19
N VAL A 344 27.87 2.15 11.55
CA VAL A 344 28.71 1.01 11.91
C VAL A 344 29.51 0.52 10.71
N ILE A 345 28.89 0.42 9.53
CA ILE A 345 29.60 0.07 8.29
C ILE A 345 30.72 1.07 7.99
N GLN A 346 30.45 2.38 8.06
CA GLN A 346 31.46 3.40 7.84
C GLN A 346 32.59 3.35 8.88
N THR A 347 32.26 3.04 10.13
CA THR A 347 33.25 2.88 11.20
C THR A 347 34.20 1.73 10.89
N LEU A 348 33.68 0.62 10.36
CA LEU A 348 34.48 -0.55 9.99
C LEU A 348 35.28 -0.31 8.70
N ALA A 349 34.75 0.49 7.78
CA ALA A 349 35.38 0.76 6.50
C ALA A 349 36.73 1.49 6.64
N PRO A 350 37.76 1.09 5.86
CA PRO A 350 39.07 1.75 5.87
C PRO A 350 39.00 3.16 5.30
N ASN A 351 38.18 3.37 4.27
CA ASN A 351 37.98 4.66 3.61
C ASN A 351 36.50 4.91 3.30
N LYS A 352 36.17 6.20 3.14
CA LYS A 352 34.78 6.66 2.93
C LYS A 352 34.11 6.05 1.70
N TRP A 353 34.86 5.82 0.63
CA TRP A 353 34.30 5.35 -0.64
C TRP A 353 33.91 3.87 -0.56
N LEU A 354 34.75 3.05 0.08
CA LEU A 354 34.40 1.66 0.35
C LEU A 354 33.24 1.57 1.34
N GLY A 355 33.22 2.40 2.38
CA GLY A 355 32.10 2.45 3.32
C GLY A 355 30.78 2.83 2.64
N LEU A 356 30.81 3.81 1.72
CA LEU A 356 29.65 4.17 0.89
C LEU A 356 29.19 3.00 0.02
N LEU A 357 30.10 2.35 -0.69
CA LEU A 357 29.79 1.21 -1.57
C LEU A 357 29.17 0.05 -0.79
N VAL A 358 29.76 -0.31 0.37
CA VAL A 358 29.25 -1.41 1.21
C VAL A 358 27.90 -1.04 1.83
N THR A 359 27.72 0.19 2.32
CA THR A 359 26.44 0.64 2.87
C THR A 359 25.33 0.56 1.83
N LEU A 360 25.61 1.03 0.59
CA LEU A 360 24.68 0.92 -0.52
C LEU A 360 24.36 -0.54 -0.85
N GLY A 361 25.38 -1.41 -0.90
CA GLY A 361 25.21 -2.84 -1.13
C GLY A 361 24.37 -3.53 -0.05
N VAL A 362 24.56 -3.19 1.22
CA VAL A 362 23.74 -3.72 2.33
C VAL A 362 22.28 -3.26 2.20
N TYR A 363 22.03 -1.98 1.92
CA TYR A 363 20.66 -1.50 1.71
C TYR A 363 19.96 -2.19 0.53
N ILE A 364 20.65 -2.34 -0.60
CA ILE A 364 20.12 -3.10 -1.75
C ILE A 364 19.87 -4.56 -1.37
N GLY A 365 20.80 -5.18 -0.63
CA GLY A 365 20.67 -6.55 -0.15
C GLY A 365 19.43 -6.75 0.73
N LEU A 366 19.21 -5.85 1.70
CA LEU A 366 18.02 -5.86 2.56
C LEU A 366 16.73 -5.75 1.76
N LEU A 367 16.69 -4.89 0.74
CA LEU A 367 15.53 -4.76 -0.17
C LEU A 367 15.32 -6.00 -1.04
N SER A 368 16.38 -6.79 -1.28
CA SER A 368 16.34 -7.97 -2.15
C SER A 368 16.02 -9.28 -1.41
N LEU A 369 16.01 -9.28 -0.07
CA LEU A 369 15.76 -10.49 0.71
C LEU A 369 14.39 -11.13 0.40
N GLY A 370 13.32 -10.34 0.36
CA GLY A 370 11.97 -10.85 0.09
C GLY A 370 11.85 -11.58 -1.26
N PRO A 371 12.22 -10.94 -2.39
CA PRO A 371 12.26 -11.59 -3.70
C PRO A 371 13.12 -12.86 -3.77
N LEU A 372 14.19 -12.94 -2.98
CA LEU A 372 15.04 -14.14 -2.86
C LEU A 372 14.40 -15.26 -2.00
N GLY A 373 13.22 -15.02 -1.44
CA GLY A 373 12.51 -15.95 -0.55
C GLY A 373 13.01 -15.89 0.88
N PHE A 374 13.52 -14.74 1.34
CA PHE A 374 13.87 -14.48 2.73
C PHE A 374 12.87 -13.46 3.32
N ASP A 375 11.70 -13.94 3.73
CA ASP A 375 10.57 -13.09 4.16
C ASP A 375 10.36 -13.02 5.68
N HIS A 376 11.13 -13.75 6.50
CA HIS A 376 10.83 -13.83 7.93
C HIS A 376 11.22 -12.52 8.66
N PRO A 377 10.33 -11.93 9.48
CA PRO A 377 10.58 -10.66 10.17
C PRO A 377 11.83 -10.63 11.06
N LEU A 378 12.29 -11.78 11.55
CA LEU A 378 13.45 -11.89 12.45
C LEU A 378 14.82 -11.71 11.77
N TYR A 379 14.89 -11.82 10.44
CA TYR A 379 16.14 -11.62 9.70
C TYR A 379 16.02 -10.60 8.55
N SER A 380 14.80 -10.21 8.16
CA SER A 380 14.56 -9.29 7.04
C SER A 380 14.94 -7.83 7.33
N PHE A 381 15.35 -7.50 8.57
CA PHE A 381 15.58 -6.14 9.05
C PHE A 381 14.44 -5.19 8.65
N SER A 382 13.19 -5.62 8.84
CA SER A 382 12.00 -4.86 8.47
C SER A 382 10.97 -4.84 9.60
N LEU A 383 10.11 -3.84 9.57
CA LEU A 383 8.93 -3.74 10.44
C LEU A 383 7.67 -4.11 9.67
N PRO A 384 6.65 -4.67 10.35
CA PRO A 384 5.38 -4.98 9.73
C PRO A 384 4.68 -3.70 9.29
N ASP A 385 3.84 -3.78 8.26
CA ASP A 385 2.94 -2.68 7.96
C ASP A 385 1.96 -2.49 9.12
N ALA A 386 1.79 -1.23 9.53
CA ALA A 386 0.88 -0.84 10.61
C ALA A 386 -0.06 0.25 10.09
N PRO A 387 -0.99 -0.08 9.17
CA PRO A 387 -1.94 0.88 8.65
C PRO A 387 -2.88 1.34 9.77
N TYR A 388 -3.08 2.65 9.86
CA TYR A 388 -3.99 3.26 10.82
C TYR A 388 -5.38 3.48 10.21
N SER A 389 -6.44 2.94 10.83
CA SER A 389 -7.84 3.26 10.51
C SER A 389 -8.41 4.22 11.55
N ASP A 390 -9.22 5.19 11.18
CA ASP A 390 -9.89 6.07 12.13
C ASP A 390 -10.90 5.31 13.00
N MET A 391 -11.42 4.18 12.51
CA MET A 391 -12.30 3.26 13.24
C MET A 391 -11.55 2.34 14.21
N ASN A 392 -10.48 1.68 13.75
CA ASN A 392 -9.80 0.60 14.49
C ASN A 392 -8.42 0.99 15.05
N GLY A 393 -7.96 2.21 14.76
CA GLY A 393 -6.60 2.67 15.05
C GLY A 393 -5.52 1.84 14.35
N PHE A 394 -4.35 1.71 14.99
CA PHE A 394 -3.32 0.73 14.60
C PHE A 394 -3.72 -0.73 14.92
N GLY A 395 -4.82 -0.94 15.66
CA GLY A 395 -5.41 -2.25 15.91
C GLY A 395 -4.42 -3.35 16.28
N HIS A 396 -4.58 -4.51 15.63
CA HIS A 396 -3.75 -5.70 15.83
C HIS A 396 -2.32 -5.59 15.29
N PHE A 397 -1.98 -4.56 14.53
CA PHE A 397 -0.63 -4.33 14.02
C PHE A 397 0.34 -3.82 15.10
N SER A 398 -0.19 -3.21 16.17
CA SER A 398 0.61 -2.58 17.22
C SER A 398 1.54 -3.57 17.94
N LYS A 399 1.00 -4.73 18.36
CA LYS A 399 1.75 -5.74 19.10
C LYS A 399 3.00 -6.24 18.33
N PRO A 400 2.88 -6.75 17.10
CA PRO A 400 4.06 -7.18 16.34
C PRO A 400 5.01 -6.03 16.03
N ALA A 401 4.51 -4.81 15.75
CA ALA A 401 5.36 -3.65 15.48
C ALA A 401 6.23 -3.28 16.69
N PHE A 402 5.66 -3.16 17.88
CA PHE A 402 6.43 -2.85 19.09
C PHE A 402 7.40 -3.97 19.48
N ALA A 403 7.02 -5.24 19.28
CA ALA A 403 7.91 -6.38 19.50
C ALA A 403 9.16 -6.29 18.61
N LEU A 404 8.95 -6.04 17.31
CA LEU A 404 10.04 -5.94 16.34
C LEU A 404 10.85 -4.66 16.51
N LEU A 405 10.23 -3.54 16.89
CA LEU A 405 10.95 -2.32 17.27
C LEU A 405 11.89 -2.56 18.46
N GLY A 406 11.43 -3.26 19.49
CA GLY A 406 12.27 -3.63 20.63
C GLY A 406 13.39 -4.61 20.25
N TYR A 407 13.07 -5.62 19.43
CA TYR A 407 14.01 -6.62 18.94
C TYR A 407 15.13 -5.96 18.11
N TRP A 408 14.78 -5.20 17.06
CA TRP A 408 15.75 -4.51 16.22
C TRP A 408 16.43 -3.35 16.94
N GLY A 409 15.75 -2.72 17.91
CA GLY A 409 16.33 -1.75 18.83
C GLY A 409 17.49 -2.33 19.64
N ALA A 410 17.27 -3.49 20.28
CA ALA A 410 18.31 -4.21 21.01
C ALA A 410 19.46 -4.65 20.09
N PHE A 411 19.15 -5.11 18.87
CA PHE A 411 20.17 -5.40 17.87
C PHE A 411 20.98 -4.17 17.45
N GLY A 412 20.32 -3.01 17.28
CA GLY A 412 20.99 -1.74 17.01
C GLY A 412 21.97 -1.34 18.11
N VAL A 413 21.62 -1.57 19.38
CA VAL A 413 22.55 -1.36 20.51
C VAL A 413 23.75 -2.30 20.41
N LEU A 414 23.54 -3.58 20.09
CA LEU A 414 24.65 -4.54 19.89
C LEU A 414 25.56 -4.10 18.72
N LEU A 415 24.99 -3.61 17.62
CA LEU A 415 25.75 -3.05 16.50
C LEU A 415 26.58 -1.83 16.91
N LEU A 416 26.02 -0.91 17.70
CA LEU A 416 26.77 0.26 18.20
C LEU A 416 27.90 -0.13 19.14
N VAL A 417 27.70 -1.14 20.00
CA VAL A 417 28.79 -1.69 20.82
C VAL A 417 29.88 -2.28 19.92
N GLY A 418 29.51 -3.04 18.89
CA GLY A 418 30.44 -3.53 17.89
C GLY A 418 31.22 -2.39 17.22
N GLY A 419 30.52 -1.37 16.72
CA GLY A 419 31.14 -0.17 16.13
C GLY A 419 32.11 0.53 17.09
N HIS A 420 31.75 0.64 18.38
CA HIS A 420 32.59 1.24 19.41
C HIS A 420 33.89 0.44 19.65
N LEU A 421 33.79 -0.89 19.74
CA LEU A 421 34.95 -1.77 19.94
C LEU A 421 35.95 -1.66 18.78
N PHE A 422 35.45 -1.51 17.55
CA PHE A 422 36.29 -1.39 16.36
C PHE A 422 36.61 0.06 15.96
N TYR A 423 36.16 1.08 16.70
CA TYR A 423 36.38 2.48 16.33
C TYR A 423 37.89 2.79 16.24
N PRO A 424 38.40 3.27 15.09
CA PRO A 424 39.84 3.42 14.90
C PRO A 424 40.33 4.68 15.62
N ARG A 425 41.22 4.50 16.61
CA ARG A 425 41.85 5.58 17.38
C ARG A 425 43.36 5.45 17.22
N GLY A 426 43.97 6.32 16.41
CA GLY A 426 45.38 6.20 15.98
C GLY A 426 45.55 6.22 14.46
N ASN A 427 46.78 6.33 13.97
CA ASN A 427 47.07 6.57 12.55
C ASN A 427 47.04 5.31 11.68
N ASP A 428 47.44 4.15 12.19
CA ASP A 428 47.46 2.91 11.40
C ASP A 428 47.15 1.74 12.32
N ALA A 429 45.91 1.24 12.23
CA ALA A 429 45.56 -0.04 12.82
C ALA A 429 45.07 -0.95 11.68
N GLY A 430 45.92 -1.89 11.27
CA GLY A 430 45.47 -3.01 10.43
C GLY A 430 44.34 -3.77 11.13
N LEU A 431 43.56 -4.57 10.39
CA LEU A 431 42.43 -5.32 10.98
C LEU A 431 42.83 -6.12 12.23
N ARG A 432 44.03 -6.72 12.26
CA ARG A 432 44.56 -7.47 13.41
C ARG A 432 44.77 -6.60 14.66
N GLU A 433 45.23 -5.37 14.50
CA GLU A 433 45.46 -4.45 15.61
C GLU A 433 44.14 -3.94 16.18
N ARG A 434 43.17 -3.62 15.31
CA ARG A 434 41.80 -3.27 15.74
C ARG A 434 41.16 -4.39 16.56
N TRP A 435 41.38 -5.65 16.19
CA TRP A 435 40.94 -6.80 16.99
C TRP A 435 41.63 -6.90 18.35
N ARG A 436 42.92 -6.57 18.44
CA ARG A 436 43.66 -6.58 19.71
C ARG A 436 43.19 -5.45 20.63
N GLU A 437 42.99 -4.25 20.08
CA GLU A 437 42.43 -3.11 20.79
C GLU A 437 40.99 -3.34 21.22
N ALA A 438 40.15 -3.96 20.38
CA ALA A 438 38.78 -4.27 20.74
C ALA A 438 38.71 -5.08 22.05
N ARG A 439 39.63 -6.03 22.26
CA ARG A 439 39.69 -6.83 23.50
C ARG A 439 40.06 -6.00 24.73
N THR A 440 40.91 -4.99 24.59
CA THR A 440 41.30 -4.13 25.72
C THR A 440 40.18 -3.17 26.11
N ARG A 441 39.26 -2.86 25.19
CA ARG A 441 38.08 -2.01 25.42
C ARG A 441 36.90 -2.74 26.09
N ILE A 442 36.98 -4.06 26.30
CA ILE A 442 35.91 -4.84 26.95
C ILE A 442 35.92 -4.62 28.47
N GLY A 443 35.38 -3.49 28.91
CA GLY A 443 35.16 -3.16 30.32
C GLY A 443 33.86 -3.74 30.90
N SER A 444 33.61 -3.49 32.18
CA SER A 444 32.37 -3.87 32.88
C SER A 444 31.12 -3.24 32.25
N GLY A 445 31.21 -1.96 31.84
CA GLY A 445 30.13 -1.24 31.17
C GLY A 445 29.73 -1.89 29.85
N VAL A 446 30.71 -2.24 29.00
CA VAL A 446 30.47 -2.95 27.73
C VAL A 446 29.84 -4.32 27.98
N LYS A 447 30.36 -5.10 28.95
CA LYS A 447 29.78 -6.40 29.30
C LYS A 447 28.34 -6.27 29.75
N LEU A 448 28.02 -5.29 30.59
CA LEU A 448 26.67 -5.06 31.08
C LEU A 448 25.71 -4.66 29.94
N THR A 449 26.09 -3.69 29.11
CA THR A 449 25.23 -3.22 28.01
C THR A 449 25.02 -4.31 26.96
N THR A 450 26.07 -5.05 26.57
CA THR A 450 25.95 -6.20 25.67
C THR A 450 25.07 -7.30 26.27
N SER A 451 25.23 -7.61 27.56
CA SER A 451 24.43 -8.67 28.20
C SER A 451 22.94 -8.28 28.27
N LEU A 452 22.63 -7.05 28.67
CA LEU A 452 21.25 -6.56 28.72
C LEU A 452 20.62 -6.52 27.32
N ALA A 453 21.33 -5.98 26.33
CA ALA A 453 20.83 -5.92 24.95
C ALA A 453 20.65 -7.33 24.37
N ALA A 454 21.58 -8.27 24.64
CA ALA A 454 21.46 -9.66 24.20
C ALA A 454 20.28 -10.38 24.86
N ILE A 455 20.04 -10.17 26.17
CA ILE A 455 18.88 -10.73 26.87
C ILE A 455 17.58 -10.24 26.23
N VAL A 456 17.46 -8.93 25.98
CA VAL A 456 16.27 -8.36 25.33
C VAL A 456 16.11 -8.91 23.90
N PHE A 457 17.19 -8.94 23.12
CA PHE A 457 17.19 -9.44 21.75
C PHE A 457 16.75 -10.91 21.67
N ILE A 458 17.31 -11.79 22.51
CA ILE A 458 16.97 -13.22 22.55
C ILE A 458 15.55 -13.43 23.08
N SER A 459 15.14 -12.71 24.13
CA SER A 459 13.81 -12.86 24.73
C SER A 459 12.70 -12.42 23.78
N LEU A 460 12.86 -11.23 23.16
CA LEU A 460 11.90 -10.74 22.16
C LEU A 460 11.94 -11.59 20.89
N GLY A 461 13.12 -12.01 20.42
CA GLY A 461 13.26 -12.90 19.28
C GLY A 461 12.56 -14.25 19.51
N GLY A 462 12.73 -14.84 20.69
CA GLY A 462 12.05 -16.06 21.10
C GLY A 462 10.54 -15.89 21.22
N TRP A 463 10.07 -14.77 21.77
CA TRP A 463 8.63 -14.49 21.85
C TRP A 463 8.00 -14.23 20.48
N ILE A 464 8.68 -13.51 19.58
CA ILE A 464 8.25 -13.32 18.19
C ILE A 464 8.19 -14.68 17.50
N PHE A 465 9.25 -15.49 17.56
CA PHE A 465 9.28 -16.83 16.96
C PHE A 465 8.18 -17.74 17.50
N TYR A 466 7.91 -17.68 18.81
CA TYR A 466 6.79 -18.40 19.42
C TYR A 466 5.45 -17.97 18.81
N ASN A 467 5.21 -16.67 18.65
CA ASN A 467 3.96 -16.18 18.04
C ASN A 467 3.87 -16.54 16.56
N THR A 468 4.96 -16.41 15.79
CA THR A 468 4.93 -16.52 14.33
C THR A 468 5.07 -17.94 13.80
N ASN A 469 5.74 -18.84 14.54
CA ASN A 469 6.08 -20.20 14.06
C ASN A 469 5.50 -21.33 14.93
N ILE A 470 5.20 -21.09 16.21
CA ILE A 470 4.67 -22.12 17.12
C ILE A 470 3.17 -21.94 17.33
N LEU A 471 2.74 -20.73 17.71
CA LEU A 471 1.34 -20.39 17.91
C LEU A 471 0.59 -20.24 16.59
N ASN A 472 1.28 -19.74 15.58
CA ASN A 472 0.79 -19.60 14.21
C ASN A 472 1.75 -20.29 13.24
N GLU A 473 1.26 -20.59 12.04
CA GLU A 473 2.07 -21.20 11.00
C GLU A 473 2.76 -20.13 10.14
N TYR A 474 4.09 -20.19 10.07
CA TYR A 474 4.86 -19.41 9.10
C TYR A 474 4.90 -20.14 7.76
N ALA A 475 4.16 -19.64 6.78
CA ALA A 475 4.19 -20.13 5.42
C ALA A 475 4.87 -19.10 4.50
N MET A 476 5.87 -19.53 3.73
CA MET A 476 6.50 -18.72 2.68
C MET A 476 5.49 -18.41 1.57
N PRO A 477 5.63 -17.30 0.81
CA PRO A 477 4.81 -17.03 -0.37
C PRO A 477 4.76 -18.22 -1.34
N ARG A 478 5.90 -18.86 -1.58
CA ARG A 478 6.01 -20.08 -2.41
C ARG A 478 5.23 -21.25 -1.82
N THR A 479 5.25 -21.43 -0.50
CA THR A 479 4.46 -22.47 0.19
C THR A 479 2.96 -22.21 0.05
N ARG A 480 2.51 -20.95 0.08
CA ARG A 480 1.10 -20.59 -0.13
C ARG A 480 0.65 -20.89 -1.55
N LEU A 481 1.47 -20.55 -2.55
CA LEU A 481 1.23 -20.91 -3.95
C LEU A 481 1.23 -22.43 -4.15
N GLN A 482 2.19 -23.14 -3.56
CA GLN A 482 2.20 -24.61 -3.56
C GLN A 482 0.89 -25.19 -3.01
N ARG A 483 0.38 -24.69 -1.86
CA ARG A 483 -0.91 -25.16 -1.31
C ARG A 483 -2.08 -24.93 -2.26
N ARG A 484 -2.09 -23.81 -2.99
CA ARG A 484 -3.11 -23.53 -4.02
C ARG A 484 -2.98 -24.50 -5.20
N ALA A 485 -1.75 -24.76 -5.65
CA ALA A 485 -1.50 -25.73 -6.70
C ALA A 485 -1.88 -27.16 -6.28
N ASP A 486 -1.58 -27.56 -5.05
CA ASP A 486 -1.94 -28.87 -4.50
C ASP A 486 -3.44 -29.01 -4.37
N TYR A 487 -4.14 -27.96 -3.93
CA TYR A 487 -5.61 -27.91 -3.91
C TYR A 487 -6.20 -28.12 -5.31
N GLU A 488 -5.69 -27.39 -6.31
CA GLU A 488 -6.16 -27.53 -7.69
C GLU A 488 -5.86 -28.92 -8.28
N LYS A 489 -4.69 -29.49 -8.01
CA LYS A 489 -4.34 -30.84 -8.49
C LYS A 489 -5.17 -31.93 -7.83
N ALA A 490 -5.39 -31.83 -6.52
CA ALA A 490 -6.11 -32.85 -5.77
C ALA A 490 -7.63 -32.78 -6.00
N TYR A 491 -8.18 -31.57 -6.08
CA TYR A 491 -9.62 -31.34 -6.01
C TYR A 491 -10.21 -30.63 -7.24
N GLY A 492 -9.38 -30.19 -8.20
CA GLY A 492 -9.82 -29.48 -9.40
C GLY A 492 -10.80 -30.26 -10.29
N ARG A 493 -10.87 -31.59 -10.17
CA ARG A 493 -11.91 -32.41 -10.81
C ARG A 493 -13.34 -32.04 -10.39
N TYR A 494 -13.50 -31.38 -9.24
CA TYR A 494 -14.79 -30.96 -8.69
C TYR A 494 -15.22 -29.54 -9.10
N ASP A 495 -14.39 -28.79 -9.83
CA ASP A 495 -14.69 -27.40 -10.25
C ASP A 495 -16.03 -27.28 -11.00
N ASN A 496 -16.38 -28.32 -11.75
CA ASN A 496 -17.60 -28.40 -12.54
C ASN A 496 -18.57 -29.49 -12.07
N ALA A 497 -18.32 -30.11 -10.92
CA ALA A 497 -19.20 -31.16 -10.39
C ALA A 497 -20.50 -30.56 -9.84
N PRO A 498 -21.66 -31.24 -10.01
CA PRO A 498 -22.92 -30.75 -9.47
C PRO A 498 -22.90 -30.78 -7.93
N ALA A 499 -23.36 -29.70 -7.32
CA ALA A 499 -23.53 -29.58 -5.86
C ALA A 499 -24.90 -28.95 -5.56
N PRO A 500 -25.60 -29.33 -4.49
CA PRO A 500 -26.87 -28.71 -4.13
C PRO A 500 -26.69 -27.23 -3.73
N SER A 501 -27.76 -26.44 -3.81
CA SER A 501 -27.76 -25.02 -3.42
C SER A 501 -28.52 -24.83 -2.10
N TYR A 502 -28.41 -23.64 -1.51
CA TYR A 502 -29.11 -23.29 -0.29
C TYR A 502 -30.60 -23.00 -0.54
N ASP A 503 -31.48 -23.80 0.06
CA ASP A 503 -32.92 -23.50 0.14
C ASP A 503 -33.25 -22.64 1.37
N SER A 504 -32.58 -22.94 2.49
CA SER A 504 -32.71 -22.16 3.72
C SER A 504 -31.42 -22.19 4.53
N ILE A 505 -31.17 -21.11 5.27
CA ILE A 505 -30.01 -20.92 6.13
C ILE A 505 -30.51 -20.37 7.48
N ASN A 506 -30.23 -21.12 8.56
CA ASN A 506 -30.41 -20.67 9.93
C ASN A 506 -29.04 -20.61 10.61
N LEU A 507 -28.63 -19.43 11.06
CA LEU A 507 -27.29 -19.17 11.57
C LEU A 507 -27.34 -18.52 12.96
N ALA A 508 -26.45 -18.95 13.84
CA ALA A 508 -26.08 -18.24 15.06
C ALA A 508 -24.60 -17.86 14.96
N LEU A 509 -24.33 -16.56 15.01
CA LEU A 509 -23.00 -15.99 14.85
C LEU A 509 -22.62 -15.24 16.13
N ASP A 510 -21.63 -15.73 16.87
CA ASP A 510 -21.13 -15.08 18.09
C ASP A 510 -19.77 -14.46 17.83
N LEU A 511 -19.74 -13.13 17.76
CA LEU A 511 -18.52 -12.35 17.57
C LEU A 511 -17.95 -11.90 18.92
N TYR A 512 -16.63 -11.97 19.03
CA TYR A 512 -15.85 -11.49 20.18
C TYR A 512 -14.75 -10.55 19.64
N PRO A 513 -15.07 -9.26 19.41
CA PRO A 513 -14.16 -8.34 18.72
C PRO A 513 -12.81 -8.14 19.44
N THR A 514 -12.84 -8.04 20.77
CA THR A 514 -11.64 -7.85 21.62
C THR A 514 -10.69 -9.05 21.58
N GLU A 515 -11.25 -10.27 21.51
CA GLU A 515 -10.49 -11.51 21.36
C GLU A 515 -10.12 -11.81 19.90
N ARG A 516 -10.67 -11.06 18.94
CA ARG A 516 -10.63 -11.36 17.50
C ARG A 516 -11.00 -12.83 17.23
N ARG A 517 -12.13 -13.24 17.82
CA ARG A 517 -12.70 -14.60 17.73
C ARG A 517 -14.15 -14.57 17.27
N LEU A 518 -14.56 -15.61 16.56
CA LEU A 518 -15.88 -15.83 16.03
C LEU A 518 -16.29 -17.30 16.21
N GLU A 519 -17.52 -17.54 16.64
CA GLU A 519 -18.16 -18.85 16.58
C GLU A 519 -19.33 -18.80 15.59
N SER A 520 -19.36 -19.74 14.66
CA SER A 520 -20.45 -19.92 13.70
C SER A 520 -21.10 -21.27 13.93
N ARG A 521 -22.41 -21.27 14.20
CA ARG A 521 -23.22 -22.48 14.37
C ARG A 521 -24.45 -22.35 13.50
N GLY A 522 -24.73 -23.34 12.68
CA GLY A 522 -25.89 -23.21 11.79
C GLY A 522 -26.38 -24.52 11.24
N SER A 523 -27.54 -24.42 10.60
CA SER A 523 -28.16 -25.49 9.82
C SER A 523 -28.75 -24.92 8.54
N ALA A 524 -28.61 -25.65 7.45
CA ALA A 524 -29.13 -25.28 6.15
C ALA A 524 -29.83 -26.46 5.48
N LEU A 525 -30.87 -26.18 4.71
CA LEU A 525 -31.43 -27.14 3.76
C LEU A 525 -30.76 -26.92 2.40
N LEU A 526 -30.22 -28.00 1.84
CA LEU A 526 -29.51 -28.01 0.57
C LEU A 526 -30.37 -28.71 -0.49
N GLY A 527 -30.91 -27.92 -1.42
CA GLY A 527 -31.81 -28.37 -2.49
C GLY A 527 -31.08 -28.76 -3.78
N ASN A 528 -31.54 -29.82 -4.45
CA ASN A 528 -31.13 -30.12 -5.81
C ASN A 528 -32.07 -29.47 -6.84
N HIS A 529 -31.68 -28.32 -7.38
CA HIS A 529 -32.41 -27.65 -8.47
C HIS A 529 -32.02 -28.11 -9.88
N LYS A 530 -31.12 -29.09 -9.99
CA LYS A 530 -30.60 -29.61 -11.25
C LYS A 530 -31.49 -30.74 -11.73
N LEU A 531 -31.49 -31.00 -13.05
CA LEU A 531 -32.22 -32.12 -13.64
C LEU A 531 -31.61 -33.48 -13.24
N ALA A 532 -30.28 -33.53 -13.11
CA ALA A 532 -29.57 -34.75 -12.74
C ALA A 532 -29.56 -34.99 -11.22
N PRO A 533 -29.68 -36.24 -10.76
CA PRO A 533 -29.52 -36.57 -9.34
C PRO A 533 -28.06 -36.42 -8.89
N ILE A 534 -27.84 -36.02 -7.64
CA ILE A 534 -26.51 -35.82 -7.04
C ILE A 534 -26.21 -36.98 -6.10
N SER A 535 -25.17 -37.77 -6.37
CA SER A 535 -24.75 -38.89 -5.51
C SER A 535 -23.65 -38.51 -4.52
N GLU A 536 -22.77 -37.59 -4.89
CA GLU A 536 -21.73 -37.02 -4.04
C GLU A 536 -21.50 -35.55 -4.40
N PHE A 537 -21.10 -34.74 -3.42
CA PHE A 537 -20.74 -33.35 -3.65
C PHE A 537 -19.67 -32.89 -2.65
N ALA A 538 -18.87 -31.92 -3.09
CA ALA A 538 -17.88 -31.27 -2.24
C ALA A 538 -18.52 -30.19 -1.37
N VAL A 539 -17.96 -29.96 -0.19
CA VAL A 539 -18.22 -28.82 0.68
C VAL A 539 -16.87 -28.18 0.96
N THR A 540 -16.74 -26.89 0.64
CA THR A 540 -15.53 -26.11 0.88
C THR A 540 -15.71 -25.17 2.05
N VAL A 541 -14.71 -25.09 2.91
CA VAL A 541 -14.63 -24.18 4.06
C VAL A 541 -13.33 -23.41 3.96
N LYS A 542 -13.34 -22.08 4.18
CA LYS A 542 -12.08 -21.32 4.23
C LYS A 542 -11.19 -21.89 5.34
N PRO A 543 -9.89 -22.19 5.10
CA PRO A 543 -9.01 -22.78 6.12
C PRO A 543 -8.84 -21.95 7.41
N VAL A 544 -9.19 -20.66 7.39
CA VAL A 544 -9.21 -19.79 8.58
C VAL A 544 -10.32 -20.18 9.59
N LEU A 545 -11.34 -20.90 9.14
CA LEU A 545 -12.40 -21.49 9.96
C LEU A 545 -12.01 -22.91 10.35
N ARG A 546 -11.76 -23.12 11.65
CA ARG A 546 -11.62 -24.47 12.20
C ARG A 546 -13.00 -25.12 12.28
N VAL A 547 -13.20 -26.20 11.53
CA VAL A 547 -14.43 -26.99 11.57
C VAL A 547 -14.42 -27.88 12.82
N ASN A 548 -15.33 -27.62 13.76
CA ASN A 548 -15.55 -28.47 14.94
C ASN A 548 -16.57 -29.57 14.66
N GLN A 549 -17.58 -29.24 13.86
CA GLN A 549 -18.61 -30.16 13.39
C GLN A 549 -19.04 -29.78 11.98
N LEU A 550 -19.18 -30.76 11.10
CA LEU A 550 -19.82 -30.62 9.80
C LEU A 550 -20.49 -31.95 9.47
N ALA A 551 -21.81 -31.96 9.33
CA ALA A 551 -22.57 -33.17 9.05
C ALA A 551 -23.69 -32.88 8.04
N ILE A 552 -23.93 -33.86 7.17
CA ILE A 552 -25.04 -33.86 6.22
C ILE A 552 -25.88 -35.10 6.51
N GLU A 553 -27.20 -34.92 6.64
CA GLU A 553 -28.13 -36.02 6.88
C GLU A 553 -28.11 -37.02 5.72
N ASN A 554 -28.22 -38.32 6.02
CA ASN A 554 -28.18 -39.39 5.02
C ASN A 554 -26.92 -39.37 4.12
N ALA A 555 -25.80 -38.83 4.60
CA ALA A 555 -24.53 -38.84 3.90
C ALA A 555 -23.39 -39.36 4.78
N THR A 556 -22.37 -39.91 4.13
CA THR A 556 -21.11 -40.31 4.73
C THR A 556 -20.00 -39.39 4.26
N LEU A 557 -19.11 -38.99 5.17
CA LEU A 557 -17.92 -38.19 4.84
C LEU A 557 -16.89 -39.11 4.16
N ALA A 558 -16.81 -39.02 2.83
CA ALA A 558 -15.96 -39.89 2.01
C ALA A 558 -14.49 -39.43 2.01
N GLN A 559 -14.26 -38.12 2.05
CA GLN A 559 -12.92 -37.54 2.11
C GLN A 559 -12.96 -36.24 2.92
N ALA A 560 -11.93 -36.01 3.74
CA ALA A 560 -11.77 -34.76 4.47
C ALA A 560 -10.30 -34.33 4.46
N ASP A 561 -10.08 -33.09 4.06
CA ASP A 561 -8.79 -32.41 4.15
C ASP A 561 -9.03 -31.07 4.84
N ALA A 562 -8.93 -31.09 6.17
CA ALA A 562 -9.18 -29.91 7.00
C ALA A 562 -8.15 -28.80 6.76
N ALA A 563 -6.91 -29.14 6.39
CA ALA A 563 -5.86 -28.16 6.11
C ALA A 563 -6.16 -27.37 4.83
N GLN A 564 -6.73 -28.04 3.83
CA GLN A 564 -7.21 -27.41 2.61
C GLN A 564 -8.68 -26.98 2.69
N GLY A 565 -9.40 -27.28 3.77
CA GLY A 565 -10.81 -26.94 3.92
C GLY A 565 -11.73 -27.62 2.91
N PHE A 566 -11.40 -28.85 2.49
CA PHE A 566 -12.17 -29.62 1.50
C PHE A 566 -12.81 -30.84 2.15
N TYR A 567 -14.11 -31.04 1.95
CA TYR A 567 -14.87 -32.17 2.49
C TYR A 567 -15.76 -32.77 1.40
N LEU A 568 -15.61 -34.05 1.09
CA LEU A 568 -16.44 -34.76 0.11
C LEU A 568 -17.48 -35.61 0.84
N PHE A 569 -18.75 -35.40 0.54
CA PHE A 569 -19.84 -36.18 1.10
C PHE A 569 -20.46 -37.07 0.04
N ARG A 570 -20.67 -38.34 0.38
CA ARG A 570 -21.40 -39.32 -0.44
C ARG A 570 -22.75 -39.60 0.20
N LEU A 571 -23.81 -39.35 -0.54
CA LEU A 571 -25.18 -39.58 -0.08
C LEU A 571 -25.49 -41.08 -0.13
N ASN A 572 -26.23 -41.57 0.87
CA ASN A 572 -26.66 -42.97 0.95
C ASN A 572 -27.64 -43.32 -0.17
N ALA A 573 -28.43 -42.36 -0.61
CA ALA A 573 -29.26 -42.41 -1.81
C ALA A 573 -29.04 -41.13 -2.63
N PRO A 574 -28.93 -41.19 -3.97
CA PRO A 574 -28.78 -40.01 -4.80
C PRO A 574 -29.89 -38.98 -4.54
N LEU A 575 -29.53 -37.71 -4.35
CA LEU A 575 -30.45 -36.61 -4.14
C LEU A 575 -31.15 -36.29 -5.46
N ALA A 576 -32.41 -36.73 -5.60
CA ALA A 576 -33.22 -36.46 -6.77
C ALA A 576 -33.52 -34.97 -6.96
N SER A 577 -33.87 -34.57 -8.18
CA SER A 577 -34.28 -33.20 -8.48
C SER A 577 -35.47 -32.78 -7.61
N GLY A 578 -35.41 -31.56 -7.04
CA GLY A 578 -36.42 -31.02 -6.13
C GLY A 578 -36.35 -31.52 -4.69
N VAL A 579 -35.46 -32.47 -4.37
CA VAL A 579 -35.26 -32.98 -3.00
C VAL A 579 -34.18 -32.17 -2.29
N ALA A 580 -34.36 -31.94 -0.99
CA ALA A 580 -33.40 -31.25 -0.14
C ALA A 580 -32.82 -32.15 0.95
N VAL A 581 -31.60 -31.86 1.39
CA VAL A 581 -30.91 -32.54 2.49
C VAL A 581 -30.40 -31.52 3.50
N LYS A 582 -30.43 -31.85 4.80
CA LYS A 582 -29.97 -30.93 5.85
C LYS A 582 -28.46 -31.02 6.06
N MET A 583 -27.81 -29.87 6.09
CA MET A 583 -26.43 -29.69 6.54
C MET A 583 -26.41 -28.96 7.88
N THR A 584 -25.53 -29.36 8.79
CA THR A 584 -25.29 -28.71 10.09
C THR A 584 -23.81 -28.48 10.29
N TRP A 585 -23.45 -27.36 10.92
CA TRP A 585 -22.05 -27.03 11.20
C TRP A 585 -21.85 -26.30 12.52
N HIS A 586 -20.64 -26.47 13.06
CA HIS A 586 -20.03 -25.61 14.06
C HIS A 586 -18.59 -25.35 13.63
N ALA A 587 -18.25 -24.08 13.45
CA ALA A 587 -16.91 -23.64 13.11
C ALA A 587 -16.46 -22.49 14.02
N THR A 588 -15.15 -22.44 14.28
CA THR A 588 -14.52 -21.39 15.08
C THR A 588 -13.42 -20.71 14.27
N ARG A 589 -13.36 -19.38 14.30
CA ARG A 589 -12.23 -18.59 13.81
C ARG A 589 -11.63 -17.84 14.99
N LYS A 590 -10.34 -18.01 15.24
CA LYS A 590 -9.66 -17.38 16.38
C LYS A 590 -8.27 -16.90 15.98
N ASN A 591 -7.97 -15.64 16.26
CA ASN A 591 -6.65 -15.06 16.05
C ASN A 591 -5.87 -15.07 17.37
N ALA A 592 -4.91 -15.98 17.51
CA ALA A 592 -4.05 -16.06 18.70
C ALA A 592 -2.71 -15.35 18.46
N GLY A 593 -2.33 -14.45 19.38
CA GLY A 593 -1.07 -13.71 19.26
C GLY A 593 -0.99 -12.84 18.01
N PHE A 594 0.08 -12.97 17.24
CA PHE A 594 0.27 -12.30 15.95
C PHE A 594 1.05 -13.18 14.96
N VAL A 595 0.85 -12.93 13.66
CA VAL A 595 1.45 -13.69 12.56
C VAL A 595 2.64 -12.94 11.95
N ALA A 596 3.51 -13.66 11.24
CA ALA A 596 4.64 -13.05 10.52
C ALA A 596 4.21 -12.27 9.27
N ALA A 597 3.15 -12.71 8.58
CA ALA A 597 2.63 -12.11 7.35
C ALA A 597 1.12 -12.35 7.22
N GLU A 598 0.44 -11.56 6.38
CA GLU A 598 -0.99 -11.68 6.04
C GLU A 598 -1.92 -11.79 7.28
N PRO A 599 -1.92 -10.79 8.19
CA PRO A 599 -2.82 -10.82 9.33
C PRO A 599 -4.29 -10.78 8.92
N ASP A 600 -5.14 -11.39 9.75
CA ASP A 600 -6.59 -11.39 9.54
C ASP A 600 -7.22 -10.00 9.67
N ASN A 601 -7.38 -9.31 8.55
CA ASN A 601 -7.95 -7.97 8.51
C ASN A 601 -9.49 -7.95 8.40
N ALA A 602 -10.16 -9.11 8.39
CA ALA A 602 -11.62 -9.20 8.37
C ALA A 602 -12.19 -9.11 9.79
N LEU A 603 -11.54 -9.82 10.73
CA LEU A 603 -11.95 -9.96 12.12
C LEU A 603 -11.13 -9.03 13.02
N VAL A 604 -11.69 -7.86 13.31
CA VAL A 604 -11.02 -6.75 13.99
C VAL A 604 -11.82 -6.24 15.19
N ALA A 605 -11.16 -5.44 16.04
CA ALA A 605 -11.75 -4.99 17.31
C ALA A 605 -12.88 -3.98 17.12
N ASN A 606 -12.83 -3.15 16.08
CA ASN A 606 -13.91 -2.25 15.69
C ASN A 606 -14.02 -2.22 14.15
N GLY A 607 -15.20 -2.53 13.61
CA GLY A 607 -15.42 -2.57 12.16
C GLY A 607 -15.13 -3.93 11.52
N THR A 608 -15.54 -5.03 12.16
CA THR A 608 -15.49 -6.36 11.53
C THR A 608 -16.43 -6.38 10.33
N TYR A 609 -15.93 -6.88 9.20
CA TYR A 609 -16.73 -7.19 8.00
C TYR A 609 -16.38 -8.59 7.50
N LEU A 610 -17.41 -9.44 7.41
CA LEU A 610 -17.30 -10.84 7.01
C LEU A 610 -18.31 -11.13 5.89
N ASP A 611 -17.84 -11.80 4.83
CA ASP A 611 -18.69 -12.34 3.79
C ASP A 611 -19.22 -13.74 4.18
N THR A 612 -20.16 -14.26 3.40
CA THR A 612 -20.69 -15.63 3.49
C THR A 612 -19.60 -16.71 3.71
N THR A 613 -18.54 -16.67 2.88
CA THR A 613 -17.45 -17.65 2.94
C THR A 613 -16.56 -17.52 4.18
N ASP A 614 -16.63 -16.39 4.90
CA ASP A 614 -15.87 -16.15 6.13
C ASP A 614 -16.56 -16.73 7.37
N VAL A 615 -17.84 -17.13 7.26
CA VAL A 615 -18.64 -17.57 8.41
C VAL A 615 -19.21 -18.97 8.26
N MET A 616 -19.44 -19.49 7.05
CA MET A 616 -20.09 -20.80 6.88
C MET A 616 -19.46 -21.64 5.76
N PRO A 617 -19.67 -22.98 5.78
CA PRO A 617 -19.30 -23.86 4.68
C PRO A 617 -20.00 -23.47 3.38
N MET A 618 -19.47 -23.85 2.23
CA MET A 618 -20.08 -23.65 0.91
C MET A 618 -20.24 -25.00 0.20
N PRO A 619 -21.44 -25.37 -0.29
CA PRO A 619 -21.60 -26.56 -1.12
C PRO A 619 -20.94 -26.29 -2.47
N GLY A 620 -19.97 -27.10 -2.88
CA GLY A 620 -19.21 -26.96 -4.11
C GLY A 620 -17.71 -26.71 -3.91
N TYR A 621 -16.99 -26.68 -5.02
CA TYR A 621 -15.56 -26.40 -5.10
C TYR A 621 -15.28 -24.88 -5.13
N ASP A 622 -14.17 -24.45 -4.53
CA ASP A 622 -13.73 -23.05 -4.55
C ASP A 622 -12.75 -22.78 -5.70
N SER A 623 -13.30 -22.35 -6.84
CA SER A 623 -12.52 -22.01 -8.03
C SER A 623 -11.65 -20.76 -7.86
N ALA A 624 -11.98 -19.88 -6.91
CA ALA A 624 -11.25 -18.63 -6.65
C ALA A 624 -9.85 -18.87 -6.04
N ARG A 625 -9.57 -20.10 -5.59
CA ARG A 625 -8.25 -20.50 -5.06
C ARG A 625 -7.23 -20.84 -6.13
N ARG A 626 -7.67 -20.97 -7.39
CA ARG A 626 -6.82 -21.23 -8.54
C ARG A 626 -5.73 -20.18 -8.66
N ILE A 627 -4.52 -20.59 -9.02
CA ILE A 627 -3.46 -19.66 -9.42
C ILE A 627 -3.83 -19.11 -10.80
N THR A 628 -3.96 -17.80 -10.96
CA THR A 628 -4.34 -17.17 -12.23
C THR A 628 -3.12 -16.83 -13.11
N ASP A 629 -1.98 -16.53 -12.49
CA ASP A 629 -0.74 -16.22 -13.20
C ASP A 629 -0.15 -17.47 -13.87
N ASN A 630 -0.12 -17.47 -15.21
CA ASN A 630 0.40 -18.57 -16.02
C ASN A 630 1.90 -18.85 -15.79
N ALA A 631 2.71 -17.82 -15.46
CA ALA A 631 4.11 -17.99 -15.13
C ALA A 631 4.30 -18.82 -13.86
N GLU A 632 3.50 -18.53 -12.84
CA GLU A 632 3.48 -19.31 -11.60
C GLU A 632 2.91 -20.71 -11.84
N ARG A 633 1.83 -20.85 -12.62
CA ARG A 633 1.23 -22.16 -12.94
C ARG A 633 2.24 -23.12 -13.57
N ARG A 634 3.07 -22.64 -14.50
CA ARG A 634 4.15 -23.44 -15.11
C ARG A 634 5.14 -23.97 -14.09
N LYS A 635 5.55 -23.16 -13.10
CA LYS A 635 6.47 -23.58 -12.02
C LYS A 635 5.91 -24.74 -11.19
N TYR A 636 4.60 -24.85 -11.09
CA TYR A 636 3.92 -25.95 -10.39
C TYR A 636 3.41 -27.06 -11.32
N GLY A 637 3.70 -27.03 -12.63
CA GLY A 637 3.23 -28.04 -13.59
C GLY A 637 1.71 -28.05 -13.76
N LEU A 638 1.05 -26.89 -13.59
CA LEU A 638 -0.37 -26.71 -13.85
C LEU A 638 -0.57 -26.31 -15.33
N PRO A 639 -1.68 -26.74 -15.98
CA PRO A 639 -2.04 -26.24 -17.31
C PRO A 639 -2.30 -24.72 -17.25
N ALA A 640 -2.29 -24.02 -18.39
CA ALA A 640 -2.67 -22.61 -18.42
C ALA A 640 -4.03 -22.37 -17.72
N ALA A 641 -4.18 -21.22 -17.07
CA ALA A 641 -5.43 -20.84 -16.42
C ALA A 641 -6.54 -20.86 -17.48
N PRO A 642 -7.68 -21.53 -17.22
CA PRO A 642 -8.78 -21.50 -18.17
C PRO A 642 -9.31 -20.07 -18.26
N ARG A 643 -9.56 -19.60 -19.49
CA ARG A 643 -10.36 -18.40 -19.71
C ARG A 643 -11.77 -18.62 -19.18
N VAL A 644 -12.50 -17.54 -18.97
CA VAL A 644 -13.93 -17.60 -18.65
C VAL A 644 -14.65 -18.37 -19.76
N ALA A 645 -15.61 -19.23 -19.36
CA ALA A 645 -16.35 -20.06 -20.30
C ALA A 645 -16.99 -19.22 -21.41
N LYS A 646 -17.04 -19.75 -22.63
CA LYS A 646 -17.64 -19.04 -23.76
C LYS A 646 -19.13 -18.84 -23.54
N LEU A 647 -19.66 -17.72 -24.04
CA LEU A 647 -21.09 -17.44 -23.98
C LEU A 647 -21.87 -18.57 -24.68
N GLY A 648 -22.87 -19.13 -24.00
CA GLY A 648 -23.70 -20.23 -24.52
C GLY A 648 -23.20 -21.64 -24.20
N ASP A 649 -22.12 -21.79 -23.42
CA ASP A 649 -21.67 -23.11 -22.95
C ASP A 649 -22.68 -23.71 -21.94
N PRO A 650 -23.35 -24.84 -22.27
CA PRO A 650 -24.35 -25.44 -21.40
C PRO A 650 -23.76 -25.96 -20.07
N ALA A 651 -22.46 -26.25 -20.01
CA ALA A 651 -21.82 -26.73 -18.78
C ALA A 651 -21.71 -25.66 -17.68
N TYR A 652 -21.92 -24.38 -18.04
CA TYR A 652 -21.81 -23.24 -17.14
C TYR A 652 -23.13 -22.46 -16.98
N ALA A 653 -24.19 -22.85 -17.69
CA ALA A 653 -25.47 -22.14 -17.68
C ALA A 653 -26.06 -21.93 -16.27
N ASP A 654 -25.91 -22.93 -15.40
CA ASP A 654 -26.48 -22.92 -14.04
C ASP A 654 -25.45 -22.56 -12.95
N LYS A 655 -24.30 -21.98 -13.31
CA LYS A 655 -23.20 -21.73 -12.36
C LYS A 655 -23.07 -20.26 -12.00
N LEU A 656 -23.42 -19.91 -10.76
CA LEU A 656 -23.17 -18.55 -10.24
C LEU A 656 -21.89 -18.48 -9.39
N GLY A 657 -21.54 -19.59 -8.73
CA GLY A 657 -20.32 -19.80 -7.95
C GLY A 657 -20.54 -20.84 -6.86
N PHE A 658 -19.52 -21.65 -6.55
CA PHE A 658 -19.73 -22.87 -5.77
C PHE A 658 -20.89 -23.70 -6.38
N GLY A 659 -21.77 -24.28 -5.57
CA GLY A 659 -23.02 -24.93 -5.97
C GLY A 659 -24.26 -24.05 -5.89
N VAL A 660 -24.09 -22.73 -5.71
CA VAL A 660 -25.20 -21.78 -5.56
C VAL A 660 -25.83 -21.48 -6.92
N ASP A 661 -27.12 -21.74 -7.03
CA ASP A 661 -27.96 -21.46 -8.20
C ASP A 661 -29.38 -21.01 -7.84
N SER A 662 -29.69 -20.87 -6.55
CA SER A 662 -31.01 -20.51 -6.04
C SER A 662 -30.96 -19.45 -4.95
N ARG A 663 -32.11 -18.81 -4.72
CA ARG A 663 -32.34 -17.92 -3.58
C ARG A 663 -32.77 -18.74 -2.37
N SER A 664 -32.31 -18.34 -1.20
CA SER A 664 -32.48 -19.04 0.07
C SER A 664 -33.28 -18.21 1.07
N ALA A 665 -34.13 -18.86 1.86
CA ALA A 665 -34.64 -18.26 3.09
C ALA A 665 -33.48 -18.07 4.08
N PHE A 666 -33.44 -16.93 4.77
CA PHE A 666 -32.32 -16.60 5.66
C PHE A 666 -32.80 -16.05 7.00
N GLU A 667 -32.27 -16.61 8.08
CA GLU A 667 -32.47 -16.14 9.44
C GLU A 667 -31.15 -16.25 10.23
N VAL A 668 -30.81 -15.20 10.97
CA VAL A 668 -29.59 -15.16 11.80
C VAL A 668 -29.84 -14.54 13.16
N VAL A 669 -29.24 -15.13 14.19
CA VAL A 669 -28.99 -14.48 15.48
C VAL A 669 -27.52 -14.09 15.53
N PHE A 670 -27.24 -12.79 15.50
CA PHE A 670 -25.90 -12.23 15.50
C PHE A 670 -25.62 -11.54 16.83
N SER A 671 -24.60 -11.98 17.56
CA SER A 671 -24.19 -11.40 18.84
C SER A 671 -22.80 -10.79 18.79
N THR A 672 -22.60 -9.67 19.50
CA THR A 672 -21.34 -8.90 19.57
C THR A 672 -21.15 -8.27 20.96
N SER A 673 -20.11 -7.46 21.15
CA SER A 673 -19.88 -6.72 22.40
C SER A 673 -21.00 -5.71 22.68
N ALA A 674 -21.27 -5.42 23.96
CA ALA A 674 -22.36 -4.53 24.36
C ALA A 674 -22.30 -3.12 23.73
N ASP A 675 -21.11 -2.62 23.42
CA ASP A 675 -20.87 -1.31 22.83
C ASP A 675 -20.93 -1.27 21.29
N GLN A 676 -21.16 -2.41 20.63
CA GLN A 676 -21.23 -2.51 19.18
C GLN A 676 -22.64 -2.82 18.68
N ILE A 677 -22.89 -2.48 17.42
CA ILE A 677 -24.08 -2.89 16.67
C ILE A 677 -23.65 -3.97 15.69
N ALA A 678 -24.36 -5.09 15.64
CA ALA A 678 -24.14 -6.14 14.66
C ALA A 678 -25.25 -6.06 13.61
N VAL A 679 -24.88 -6.04 12.33
CA VAL A 679 -25.83 -5.88 11.22
C VAL A 679 -25.64 -7.02 10.22
N ALA A 680 -26.75 -7.59 9.79
CA ALA A 680 -26.83 -8.61 8.74
C ALA A 680 -28.01 -8.31 7.79
N PRO A 681 -28.07 -8.94 6.60
CA PRO A 681 -29.23 -8.88 5.72
C PRO A 681 -30.53 -9.33 6.41
N GLY A 682 -31.64 -8.72 6.03
CA GLY A 682 -32.98 -8.98 6.55
C GLY A 682 -33.54 -7.87 7.43
N ALA A 683 -34.83 -7.98 7.73
CA ALA A 683 -35.52 -7.14 8.70
C ALA A 683 -35.05 -7.49 10.13
N LEU A 684 -34.81 -6.48 10.96
CA LEU A 684 -34.47 -6.68 12.38
C LEU A 684 -35.76 -7.05 13.13
N LEU A 685 -35.85 -8.29 13.60
CA LEU A 685 -37.01 -8.78 14.35
C LEU A 685 -36.90 -8.49 15.84
N LYS A 686 -35.69 -8.65 16.39
CA LYS A 686 -35.45 -8.53 17.83
C LYS A 686 -34.04 -8.05 18.10
N GLU A 687 -33.93 -7.15 19.07
CA GLU A 687 -32.68 -6.74 19.67
C GLU A 687 -32.77 -6.93 21.17
N TRP A 688 -31.74 -7.50 21.79
CA TRP A 688 -31.66 -7.59 23.25
C TRP A 688 -30.22 -7.61 23.74
N GLN A 689 -30.03 -7.35 25.02
CA GLN A 689 -28.75 -7.47 25.70
C GLN A 689 -28.83 -8.57 26.76
N GLN A 690 -27.77 -9.37 26.87
CA GLN A 690 -27.62 -10.40 27.90
C GLN A 690 -26.18 -10.36 28.43
N GLY A 691 -26.02 -9.87 29.67
CA GLY A 691 -24.70 -9.58 30.24
C GLY A 691 -23.95 -8.53 29.43
N GLU A 692 -22.67 -8.79 29.16
CA GLU A 692 -21.77 -7.91 28.38
C GLU A 692 -21.91 -8.08 26.85
N ARG A 693 -22.99 -8.73 26.38
CA ARG A 693 -23.21 -9.04 24.96
C ARG A 693 -24.55 -8.51 24.48
N ARG A 694 -24.57 -7.98 23.26
CA ARG A 694 -25.76 -7.52 22.54
C ARG A 694 -26.07 -8.47 21.38
N TYR A 695 -27.34 -8.73 21.16
CA TYR A 695 -27.86 -9.73 20.24
C TYR A 695 -28.89 -9.11 19.30
N PHE A 696 -28.85 -9.54 18.03
CA PHE A 696 -29.70 -9.07 16.97
C PHE A 696 -30.22 -10.26 16.17
N GLN A 697 -31.54 -10.36 16.02
CA GLN A 697 -32.19 -11.37 15.18
C GLN A 697 -32.66 -10.73 13.89
N TYR A 698 -32.08 -11.16 12.77
CA TYR A 698 -32.45 -10.71 11.42
C TYR A 698 -33.10 -11.85 10.64
N LYS A 699 -34.10 -11.50 9.83
CA LYS A 699 -34.78 -12.44 8.94
C LYS A 699 -35.07 -11.79 7.60
N ALA A 700 -34.72 -12.48 6.51
CA ALA A 700 -35.08 -12.02 5.18
C ALA A 700 -36.59 -12.13 4.96
N GLU A 701 -37.21 -11.07 4.43
CA GLU A 701 -38.66 -11.01 4.18
C GLU A 701 -39.08 -11.90 3.00
N ALA A 702 -38.15 -12.13 2.07
CA ALA A 702 -38.28 -13.04 0.95
C ALA A 702 -36.96 -13.80 0.73
N PRO A 703 -36.94 -14.92 -0.02
CA PRO A 703 -35.70 -15.60 -0.35
C PRO A 703 -34.69 -14.67 -1.04
N ILE A 704 -33.45 -14.66 -0.53
CA ILE A 704 -32.34 -13.82 -1.04
C ILE A 704 -31.20 -14.70 -1.55
N LEU A 705 -30.35 -14.17 -2.42
CA LEU A 705 -29.15 -14.90 -2.81
C LEU A 705 -28.26 -15.11 -1.57
N PRO A 706 -27.62 -16.28 -1.41
CA PRO A 706 -26.71 -16.56 -0.30
C PRO A 706 -25.35 -15.86 -0.49
N ASN A 707 -25.39 -14.58 -0.88
CA ASN A 707 -24.30 -13.61 -0.88
C ASN A 707 -24.56 -12.63 0.27
N LEU A 708 -24.32 -13.09 1.49
CA LEU A 708 -24.59 -12.41 2.75
C LEU A 708 -23.37 -11.64 3.28
N SER A 709 -23.65 -10.56 4.01
CA SER A 709 -22.67 -9.75 4.73
C SER A 709 -22.93 -9.74 6.24
N PHE A 710 -21.88 -9.67 7.04
CA PHE A 710 -21.98 -9.56 8.50
C PHE A 710 -21.02 -8.48 8.98
N CYS A 711 -21.55 -7.40 9.53
CA CYS A 711 -20.77 -6.26 10.00
C CYS A 711 -20.96 -6.04 11.49
N SER A 712 -19.90 -5.62 12.19
CA SER A 712 -20.02 -5.15 13.57
C SER A 712 -19.01 -4.07 13.93
N ALA A 713 -19.51 -2.95 14.44
CA ALA A 713 -18.70 -1.82 14.86
C ALA A 713 -19.43 -0.94 15.90
N ARG A 714 -18.71 0.03 16.45
CA ARG A 714 -19.25 1.13 17.27
C ARG A 714 -19.86 2.20 16.37
N TYR A 715 -20.99 1.88 15.76
CA TYR A 715 -21.67 2.77 14.82
C TYR A 715 -22.47 3.87 15.50
N VAL A 716 -22.47 5.05 14.88
CA VAL A 716 -23.59 5.98 14.91
C VAL A 716 -24.47 5.69 13.70
N VAL A 717 -25.78 5.80 13.84
CA VAL A 717 -26.74 5.47 12.78
C VAL A 717 -27.53 6.70 12.39
N ALA A 718 -27.33 7.18 11.16
CA ALA A 718 -28.21 8.16 10.54
C ALA A 718 -29.38 7.45 9.88
N ARG A 719 -30.59 7.96 10.09
CA ARG A 719 -31.83 7.35 9.60
C ARG A 719 -32.64 8.35 8.80
N ASP A 720 -33.20 7.87 7.70
CA ASP A 720 -34.15 8.58 6.86
C ASP A 720 -35.07 7.56 6.18
N ARG A 721 -35.96 7.99 5.30
CA ARG A 721 -36.85 7.12 4.52
C ARG A 721 -36.98 7.61 3.08
N TRP A 722 -37.18 6.66 2.17
CA TRP A 722 -37.64 6.90 0.81
C TRP A 722 -38.89 6.05 0.58
N ASN A 723 -40.06 6.70 0.50
CA ASN A 723 -41.35 6.02 0.56
C ASN A 723 -41.40 5.08 1.79
N ASP A 724 -41.66 3.79 1.57
CA ASP A 724 -41.69 2.78 2.62
C ASP A 724 -40.32 2.16 2.96
N VAL A 725 -39.26 2.53 2.24
CA VAL A 725 -37.89 2.00 2.45
C VAL A 725 -37.18 2.79 3.54
N ALA A 726 -36.79 2.13 4.62
CA ALA A 726 -35.93 2.70 5.65
C ALA A 726 -34.48 2.83 5.15
N LEU A 727 -33.93 4.04 5.21
CA LEU A 727 -32.54 4.32 4.85
C LEU A 727 -31.72 4.44 6.12
N GLU A 728 -30.65 3.66 6.24
CA GLU A 728 -29.77 3.67 7.40
C GLU A 728 -28.30 3.73 6.97
N ILE A 729 -27.56 4.73 7.46
CA ILE A 729 -26.11 4.80 7.28
C ILE A 729 -25.46 4.59 8.64
N TYR A 730 -24.67 3.54 8.74
CA TYR A 730 -23.92 3.14 9.93
C TYR A 730 -22.47 3.57 9.72
N TYR A 731 -21.99 4.52 10.51
CA TYR A 731 -20.71 5.18 10.30
C TYR A 731 -19.98 5.44 11.62
N ASP A 732 -18.67 5.66 11.55
CA ASP A 732 -17.87 6.13 12.67
C ASP A 732 -18.19 7.60 12.96
N PRO A 733 -18.38 8.03 14.22
CA PRO A 733 -18.67 9.43 14.57
C PRO A 733 -17.71 10.46 13.93
N LYS A 734 -16.47 10.06 13.65
CA LYS A 734 -15.46 10.93 13.00
C LYS A 734 -15.78 11.23 11.53
N HIS A 735 -16.62 10.45 10.87
CA HIS A 735 -16.90 10.52 9.42
C HIS A 735 -18.32 11.00 9.09
N HIS A 736 -18.83 11.98 9.85
CA HIS A 736 -20.18 12.52 9.65
C HIS A 736 -20.34 13.37 8.37
N PHE A 737 -19.25 13.69 7.66
CA PHE A 737 -19.22 14.71 6.60
C PHE A 737 -20.14 14.40 5.41
N ASN A 738 -20.12 13.15 4.93
CA ASN A 738 -20.84 12.76 3.70
C ASN A 738 -22.22 12.16 3.94
N ILE A 739 -22.65 12.00 5.18
CA ILE A 739 -23.84 11.21 5.51
C ILE A 739 -25.10 11.78 4.85
N ALA A 740 -25.27 13.10 4.85
CA ALA A 740 -26.40 13.74 4.17
C ALA A 740 -26.36 13.53 2.65
N ALA A 741 -25.18 13.70 2.03
CA ALA A 741 -24.96 13.48 0.61
C ALA A 741 -25.23 12.03 0.21
N MET A 742 -24.80 11.06 1.03
CA MET A 742 -25.04 9.63 0.80
C MET A 742 -26.54 9.29 0.90
N ILE A 743 -27.27 9.83 1.88
CA ILE A 743 -28.73 9.63 2.02
C ILE A 743 -29.45 10.21 0.80
N GLU A 744 -29.13 11.45 0.42
CA GLU A 744 -29.74 12.10 -0.73
C GLU A 744 -29.44 11.35 -2.04
N THR A 745 -28.19 10.92 -2.20
CA THR A 745 -27.73 10.10 -3.32
C THR A 745 -28.49 8.77 -3.39
N ALA A 746 -28.66 8.08 -2.26
CA ALA A 746 -29.43 6.85 -2.18
C ALA A 746 -30.89 7.08 -2.58
N LYS A 747 -31.54 8.15 -2.09
CA LYS A 747 -32.91 8.53 -2.47
C LYS A 747 -33.04 8.75 -3.98
N ARG A 748 -32.07 9.45 -4.57
CA ARG A 748 -32.05 9.74 -6.02
C ARG A 748 -31.87 8.47 -6.85
N GLY A 749 -30.92 7.61 -6.47
CA GLY A 749 -30.71 6.32 -7.12
C GLY A 749 -31.94 5.41 -7.01
N LEU A 750 -32.54 5.33 -5.81
CA LEU A 750 -33.78 4.56 -5.59
C LEU A 750 -34.92 5.07 -6.46
N ALA A 751 -35.13 6.39 -6.54
CA ALA A 751 -36.16 6.99 -7.38
C ALA A 751 -35.95 6.70 -8.86
N MET A 752 -34.74 6.94 -9.38
CA MET A 752 -34.44 6.76 -10.79
C MET A 752 -34.48 5.27 -11.18
N TYR A 753 -33.72 4.42 -10.51
CA TYR A 753 -33.60 3.01 -10.88
C TYR A 753 -34.92 2.26 -10.71
N SER A 754 -35.74 2.64 -9.71
CA SER A 754 -37.08 2.06 -9.57
C SER A 754 -38.03 2.46 -10.68
N ALA A 755 -37.93 3.71 -11.17
CA ALA A 755 -38.78 4.21 -12.26
C ALA A 755 -38.32 3.70 -13.63
N GLU A 756 -37.01 3.67 -13.87
CA GLU A 756 -36.42 3.33 -15.16
C GLU A 756 -36.34 1.82 -15.38
N PHE A 757 -35.99 1.04 -14.35
CA PHE A 757 -35.69 -0.38 -14.47
C PHE A 757 -36.74 -1.28 -13.82
N ALA A 758 -36.82 -1.34 -12.49
CA ALA A 758 -37.82 -2.16 -11.80
C ALA A 758 -37.99 -1.75 -10.33
N PRO A 759 -39.14 -1.99 -9.67
CA PRO A 759 -39.37 -1.56 -8.28
C PRO A 759 -38.36 -2.13 -7.29
N TYR A 760 -37.92 -1.35 -6.30
CA TYR A 760 -37.06 -1.83 -5.20
C TYR A 760 -37.78 -2.86 -4.31
N PRO A 761 -37.21 -4.06 -4.04
CA PRO A 761 -37.94 -5.15 -3.38
C PRO A 761 -37.80 -5.20 -1.85
N TYR A 762 -36.90 -4.42 -1.24
CA TYR A 762 -36.63 -4.50 0.21
C TYR A 762 -37.28 -3.33 0.96
N THR A 763 -37.61 -3.54 2.23
CA THR A 763 -38.11 -2.49 3.13
C THR A 763 -37.00 -1.63 3.75
N TYR A 764 -35.74 -1.94 3.45
CA TYR A 764 -34.57 -1.24 3.99
C TYR A 764 -33.46 -1.11 2.94
N LEU A 765 -32.63 -0.07 3.09
CA LEU A 765 -31.32 0.07 2.46
C LEU A 765 -30.33 0.53 3.54
N ARG A 766 -29.28 -0.26 3.78
CA ARG A 766 -28.26 0.02 4.79
C ARG A 766 -26.90 0.21 4.15
N VAL A 767 -26.17 1.26 4.51
CA VAL A 767 -24.75 1.43 4.16
C VAL A 767 -23.94 1.32 5.44
N LEU A 768 -22.93 0.43 5.45
CA LEU A 768 -22.20 0.04 6.66
C LEU A 768 -20.71 0.32 6.51
N GLU A 769 -20.19 1.29 7.27
CA GLU A 769 -18.77 1.59 7.24
C GLU A 769 -17.92 0.43 7.80
N TYR A 770 -16.78 0.15 7.18
CA TYR A 770 -15.76 -0.72 7.75
C TYR A 770 -14.33 -0.22 7.47
N PRO A 771 -13.31 -0.66 8.24
CA PRO A 771 -11.95 -0.11 8.18
C PRO A 771 -11.28 -0.29 6.82
N LYS A 772 -10.43 0.67 6.46
CA LYS A 772 -9.74 0.75 5.17
C LYS A 772 -8.81 -0.40 4.78
N TYR A 773 -8.68 -1.45 5.58
CA TYR A 773 -7.80 -2.58 5.29
C TYR A 773 -8.18 -3.34 4.01
N ARG A 774 -9.42 -3.17 3.53
CA ARG A 774 -9.89 -3.61 2.22
C ARG A 774 -10.69 -2.48 1.57
N ALA A 775 -10.11 -1.81 0.58
CA ALA A 775 -10.81 -0.73 -0.13
C ALA A 775 -11.81 -1.30 -1.14
N ALA A 776 -13.05 -1.53 -0.69
CA ALA A 776 -14.14 -2.03 -1.52
C ALA A 776 -15.50 -1.52 -1.00
N ALA A 777 -16.51 -1.65 -1.83
CA ALA A 777 -17.89 -1.68 -1.42
C ALA A 777 -18.56 -2.84 -2.15
N LYS A 778 -19.65 -3.38 -1.59
CA LYS A 778 -20.37 -4.49 -2.21
C LYS A 778 -21.83 -4.50 -1.79
N PHE A 779 -22.73 -4.70 -2.73
CA PHE A 779 -24.16 -4.87 -2.44
C PHE A 779 -24.51 -6.29 -1.99
N HIS A 780 -25.28 -6.39 -0.90
CA HIS A 780 -25.77 -7.62 -0.29
C HIS A 780 -27.24 -7.47 0.16
N SER A 781 -28.20 -7.72 -0.72
CA SER A 781 -29.64 -7.78 -0.38
C SER A 781 -30.12 -6.64 0.52
N GLY A 782 -29.92 -5.42 0.04
CA GLY A 782 -30.29 -4.18 0.75
C GLY A 782 -29.28 -3.72 1.80
N THR A 783 -28.13 -4.38 1.93
CA THR A 783 -27.04 -3.99 2.83
C THR A 783 -25.74 -3.81 2.06
N VAL A 784 -25.06 -2.68 2.24
CA VAL A 784 -23.85 -2.29 1.50
C VAL A 784 -22.72 -2.01 2.48
N PRO A 785 -21.89 -3.01 2.84
CA PRO A 785 -20.60 -2.77 3.48
C PRO A 785 -19.74 -1.89 2.58
N PHE A 786 -19.20 -0.81 3.14
CA PHE A 786 -18.56 0.25 2.40
C PHE A 786 -17.30 0.69 3.15
N SER A 787 -16.15 0.59 2.49
CA SER A 787 -14.86 0.92 3.10
C SER A 787 -14.74 2.39 3.47
N GLU A 788 -14.17 2.65 4.65
CA GLU A 788 -13.68 3.95 5.14
C GLU A 788 -12.92 4.73 4.05
N ALA A 789 -12.10 4.05 3.24
CA ALA A 789 -11.27 4.68 2.21
C ALA A 789 -11.94 4.91 0.84
N THR A 790 -13.24 4.62 0.67
CA THR A 790 -13.87 4.60 -0.66
C THR A 790 -14.97 5.66 -0.84
N GLY A 791 -15.61 6.13 0.24
CA GLY A 791 -16.76 7.06 0.17
C GLY A 791 -16.90 7.99 1.37
N PHE A 792 -16.70 7.46 2.59
CA PHE A 792 -16.88 8.23 3.83
C PHE A 792 -15.92 9.41 4.01
N VAL A 793 -14.72 9.32 3.41
CA VAL A 793 -13.68 10.34 3.54
C VAL A 793 -13.44 11.15 2.27
N ASN A 794 -14.25 10.97 1.22
CA ASN A 794 -14.16 11.77 -0.01
C ASN A 794 -14.71 13.17 0.24
N ASP A 795 -14.06 14.21 -0.27
CA ASP A 795 -14.65 15.56 -0.30
C ASP A 795 -15.63 15.65 -1.48
N LEU A 796 -16.92 15.41 -1.21
CA LEU A 796 -17.95 15.35 -2.23
C LEU A 796 -18.36 16.74 -2.78
N HIS A 797 -17.81 17.84 -2.27
CA HIS A 797 -18.15 19.18 -2.76
C HIS A 797 -17.78 19.38 -4.23
N THR A 798 -16.72 18.73 -4.72
CA THR A 798 -16.27 18.82 -6.11
C THR A 798 -17.12 18.01 -7.10
N VAL A 799 -18.02 17.18 -6.58
CA VAL A 799 -18.96 16.33 -7.34
C VAL A 799 -20.41 16.66 -6.97
N GLU A 800 -20.68 17.93 -6.64
CA GLU A 800 -22.03 18.45 -6.34
C GLU A 800 -22.74 17.66 -5.22
N ASN A 801 -21.98 17.22 -4.20
CA ASN A 801 -22.44 16.40 -3.07
C ASN A 801 -23.09 15.06 -3.50
N ALA A 802 -22.57 14.43 -4.56
CA ALA A 802 -23.03 13.13 -5.04
C ALA A 802 -22.02 12.02 -4.76
N ASP A 803 -22.45 10.94 -4.13
CA ASP A 803 -21.59 9.77 -3.88
C ASP A 803 -21.73 8.73 -5.01
N TYR A 804 -20.79 8.75 -5.96
CA TYR A 804 -20.78 7.79 -7.07
C TYR A 804 -20.76 6.33 -6.59
N GLY A 805 -20.03 6.03 -5.53
CA GLY A 805 -19.91 4.67 -5.02
C GLY A 805 -21.23 4.15 -4.47
N VAL A 806 -21.96 4.97 -3.70
CA VAL A 806 -23.30 4.58 -3.20
C VAL A 806 -24.27 4.30 -4.35
N MET A 807 -24.23 5.09 -5.42
CA MET A 807 -25.07 4.87 -6.60
C MET A 807 -24.69 3.58 -7.34
N HIS A 808 -23.40 3.36 -7.56
CA HIS A 808 -22.87 2.16 -8.22
C HIS A 808 -23.27 0.89 -7.48
N GLU A 809 -23.04 0.87 -6.17
CA GLU A 809 -23.42 -0.27 -5.34
C GLU A 809 -24.93 -0.48 -5.29
N LEU A 810 -25.73 0.60 -5.23
CA LEU A 810 -27.18 0.48 -5.31
C LEU A 810 -27.65 -0.12 -6.65
N ALA A 811 -26.98 0.23 -7.76
CA ALA A 811 -27.31 -0.30 -9.08
C ALA A 811 -27.12 -1.83 -9.17
N HIS A 812 -26.24 -2.42 -8.35
CA HIS A 812 -26.04 -3.87 -8.29
C HIS A 812 -27.27 -4.66 -7.83
N LEU A 813 -28.26 -4.01 -7.21
CA LEU A 813 -29.56 -4.65 -6.99
C LEU A 813 -30.17 -5.16 -8.30
N TRP A 814 -30.23 -4.29 -9.32
CA TRP A 814 -30.79 -4.64 -10.62
C TRP A 814 -29.79 -5.46 -11.43
N TRP A 815 -28.52 -5.06 -11.37
CA TRP A 815 -27.43 -5.61 -12.18
C TRP A 815 -26.51 -6.49 -11.35
N GLY A 816 -26.82 -7.78 -11.30
CA GLY A 816 -26.06 -8.80 -10.57
C GLY A 816 -26.85 -9.52 -9.49
N GLU A 817 -27.64 -8.79 -8.69
CA GLU A 817 -28.47 -9.43 -7.68
C GLU A 817 -29.80 -9.93 -8.24
N ARG A 818 -30.58 -9.12 -8.97
CA ARG A 818 -31.80 -9.59 -9.63
C ARG A 818 -31.51 -10.58 -10.75
N ILE A 819 -30.56 -10.20 -11.61
CA ILE A 819 -30.07 -11.02 -12.71
C ILE A 819 -28.63 -11.40 -12.40
N THR A 820 -28.44 -12.61 -11.90
CA THR A 820 -27.09 -13.13 -11.66
C THR A 820 -26.61 -13.85 -12.91
N GLY A 821 -25.57 -13.30 -13.54
CA GLY A 821 -24.97 -13.91 -14.72
C GLY A 821 -24.26 -15.23 -14.36
N ALA A 822 -24.45 -16.23 -15.21
CA ALA A 822 -23.68 -17.47 -15.20
C ALA A 822 -22.17 -17.20 -15.31
N GLN A 823 -21.31 -18.09 -14.83
CA GLN A 823 -19.84 -17.99 -14.89
C GLN A 823 -19.29 -18.19 -16.32
N MET A 824 -19.69 -17.30 -17.23
CA MET A 824 -19.31 -17.27 -18.64
C MET A 824 -19.14 -15.83 -19.14
N GLN A 825 -18.62 -15.69 -20.36
CA GLN A 825 -18.47 -14.42 -21.06
C GLN A 825 -19.77 -13.61 -21.01
N GLY A 826 -19.66 -12.30 -20.78
CA GLY A 826 -20.81 -11.39 -20.71
C GLY A 826 -21.41 -11.21 -19.31
N ARG A 827 -21.01 -12.02 -18.31
CA ARG A 827 -21.41 -11.82 -16.91
C ARG A 827 -21.05 -10.43 -16.39
N TRP A 828 -19.86 -9.94 -16.70
CA TRP A 828 -19.39 -8.62 -16.27
C TRP A 828 -20.17 -7.47 -16.91
N LEU A 829 -20.62 -7.67 -18.16
CA LEU A 829 -21.53 -6.72 -18.80
C LEU A 829 -22.82 -6.59 -17.98
N LEU A 830 -23.45 -7.72 -17.61
CA LEU A 830 -24.70 -7.75 -16.86
C LEU A 830 -24.60 -7.27 -15.40
N THR A 831 -23.38 -7.09 -14.89
CA THR A 831 -23.12 -6.70 -13.50
C THR A 831 -22.49 -5.31 -13.47
N GLU A 832 -21.18 -5.22 -13.61
CA GLU A 832 -20.40 -4.00 -13.42
C GLU A 832 -20.62 -2.96 -14.50
N ASN A 833 -20.60 -3.34 -15.79
CA ASN A 833 -20.75 -2.35 -16.85
C ASN A 833 -22.16 -1.73 -16.87
N MET A 834 -23.20 -2.52 -16.58
CA MET A 834 -24.57 -2.01 -16.45
C MET A 834 -24.75 -1.16 -15.19
N ALA A 835 -24.08 -1.49 -14.09
CA ALA A 835 -24.06 -0.65 -12.89
C ALA A 835 -23.37 0.70 -13.15
N ASP A 836 -22.21 0.70 -13.81
CA ASP A 836 -21.50 1.93 -14.20
C ASP A 836 -22.34 2.77 -15.19
N TYR A 837 -22.98 2.14 -16.18
CA TYR A 837 -23.89 2.83 -17.13
C TYR A 837 -25.08 3.47 -16.41
N SER A 838 -25.72 2.73 -15.50
CA SER A 838 -26.86 3.24 -14.73
C SER A 838 -26.46 4.42 -13.86
N THR A 839 -25.29 4.35 -13.24
CA THR A 839 -24.72 5.44 -12.45
C THR A 839 -24.44 6.65 -13.34
N LEU A 840 -23.80 6.46 -14.50
CA LEU A 840 -23.53 7.53 -15.46
C LEU A 840 -24.82 8.25 -15.92
N MET A 841 -25.91 7.51 -16.15
CA MET A 841 -27.18 8.11 -16.59
C MET A 841 -27.79 9.02 -15.52
N LEU A 842 -27.70 8.63 -14.25
CA LEU A 842 -28.12 9.48 -13.14
C LEU A 842 -27.32 10.79 -13.09
N PHE A 843 -26.00 10.71 -13.28
CA PHE A 843 -25.14 11.90 -13.36
C PHE A 843 -25.52 12.81 -14.51
N LYS A 844 -25.76 12.25 -15.70
CA LYS A 844 -26.12 13.03 -16.89
C LYS A 844 -27.48 13.75 -16.75
N GLU A 845 -28.46 13.13 -16.11
CA GLU A 845 -29.81 13.69 -16.02
C GLU A 845 -30.01 14.75 -14.94
N ARG A 846 -29.17 14.72 -13.90
CA ARG A 846 -29.42 15.46 -12.65
C ARG A 846 -28.29 16.36 -12.19
N TYR A 847 -27.09 16.18 -12.74
CA TYR A 847 -25.93 16.98 -12.41
C TYR A 847 -25.40 17.71 -13.64
N SER A 848 -24.43 18.61 -13.44
CA SER A 848 -23.96 19.45 -14.54
C SER A 848 -23.39 18.62 -15.71
N PRO A 849 -23.61 19.07 -16.97
CA PRO A 849 -22.97 18.46 -18.14
C PRO A 849 -21.44 18.39 -18.02
N ALA A 850 -20.84 19.34 -17.30
CA ALA A 850 -19.41 19.36 -17.01
C ALA A 850 -18.98 18.18 -16.14
N LEU A 851 -19.74 17.84 -15.08
CA LEU A 851 -19.47 16.69 -14.23
C LEU A 851 -19.62 15.38 -15.01
N ALA A 852 -20.69 15.24 -15.78
CA ALA A 852 -20.89 14.06 -16.64
C ALA A 852 -19.73 13.90 -17.64
N HIS A 853 -19.29 14.98 -18.29
CA HIS A 853 -18.15 14.95 -19.22
C HIS A 853 -16.85 14.54 -18.51
N ARG A 854 -16.59 15.04 -17.30
CA ARG A 854 -15.43 14.67 -16.49
C ARG A 854 -15.41 13.16 -16.19
N ILE A 855 -16.55 12.61 -15.77
CA ILE A 855 -16.69 11.17 -15.48
C ILE A 855 -16.42 10.33 -16.73
N VAL A 856 -17.05 10.68 -17.85
CA VAL A 856 -16.89 9.99 -19.15
C VAL A 856 -15.44 10.04 -19.61
N ARG A 857 -14.79 11.21 -19.52
CA ARG A 857 -13.36 11.38 -19.85
C ARG A 857 -12.48 10.49 -18.98
N GLY A 858 -12.67 10.51 -17.65
CA GLY A 858 -11.89 9.68 -16.72
C GLY A 858 -12.02 8.18 -17.01
N MET A 859 -13.23 7.71 -17.31
CA MET A 859 -13.46 6.32 -17.76
C MET A 859 -12.73 6.02 -19.07
N LEU A 860 -12.78 6.93 -20.05
CA LEU A 860 -12.08 6.75 -21.32
C LEU A 860 -10.56 6.67 -21.13
N GLU A 861 -9.99 7.55 -20.32
CA GLU A 861 -8.55 7.52 -20.00
C GLU A 861 -8.17 6.22 -19.27
N SER A 862 -8.98 5.76 -18.32
CA SER A 862 -8.77 4.48 -17.63
C SER A 862 -8.79 3.31 -18.62
N TYR A 863 -9.70 3.32 -19.59
CA TYR A 863 -9.76 2.32 -20.66
C TYR A 863 -8.50 2.37 -21.53
N LEU A 864 -8.14 3.55 -22.04
CA LEU A 864 -7.03 3.70 -22.97
C LEU A 864 -5.68 3.34 -22.34
N LYS A 865 -5.44 3.75 -21.09
CA LYS A 865 -4.24 3.43 -20.31
C LYS A 865 -4.19 1.94 -19.97
N GLY A 866 -5.32 1.32 -19.61
CA GLY A 866 -5.39 -0.08 -19.20
C GLY A 866 -5.11 -1.10 -20.31
N ARG A 867 -5.26 -0.73 -21.59
CA ARG A 867 -4.92 -1.60 -22.74
C ARG A 867 -3.46 -2.06 -22.77
N ARG A 868 -2.58 -1.32 -22.09
CA ARG A 868 -1.16 -1.65 -22.01
C ARG A 868 -0.90 -2.91 -21.16
N ASP A 869 -1.82 -3.25 -20.27
CA ASP A 869 -1.72 -4.37 -19.33
C ASP A 869 -2.58 -5.57 -19.79
N GLU A 870 -3.04 -5.59 -21.04
CA GLU A 870 -3.75 -6.73 -21.64
C GLU A 870 -2.76 -7.86 -21.99
N ASP A 871 -2.96 -9.02 -21.36
CA ASP A 871 -2.05 -10.16 -21.43
C ASP A 871 -2.45 -11.19 -22.50
N GLU A 872 -3.66 -11.11 -23.06
CA GLU A 872 -4.15 -12.02 -24.09
C GLU A 872 -4.67 -11.26 -25.32
N ALA A 873 -5.97 -10.96 -25.36
CA ALA A 873 -6.64 -10.34 -26.49
C ALA A 873 -7.93 -9.66 -26.04
N GLU A 874 -8.07 -8.41 -26.46
CA GLU A 874 -9.29 -7.64 -26.23
C GLU A 874 -10.51 -8.31 -26.86
N VAL A 875 -11.58 -8.45 -26.08
CA VAL A 875 -12.87 -8.97 -26.53
C VAL A 875 -13.92 -7.86 -26.67
N PRO A 876 -14.92 -8.02 -27.55
CA PRO A 876 -16.09 -7.15 -27.56
C PRO A 876 -16.77 -7.10 -26.18
N VAL A 877 -17.42 -5.96 -25.84
CA VAL A 877 -18.05 -5.74 -24.51
C VAL A 877 -19.08 -6.82 -24.15
N MET A 878 -19.79 -7.37 -25.13
CA MET A 878 -20.74 -8.47 -24.90
C MET A 878 -20.09 -9.78 -24.44
N TYR A 879 -18.79 -9.95 -24.69
CA TYR A 879 -18.01 -11.13 -24.33
C TYR A 879 -17.01 -10.84 -23.21
N THR A 880 -17.16 -9.73 -22.48
CA THR A 880 -16.22 -9.38 -21.40
C THR A 880 -16.06 -10.53 -20.40
N GLU A 881 -14.80 -10.92 -20.20
CA GLU A 881 -14.41 -12.07 -19.38
C GLU A 881 -13.96 -11.65 -17.98
N ASN A 882 -13.26 -10.52 -17.87
CA ASN A 882 -12.74 -10.02 -16.60
C ASN A 882 -13.06 -8.55 -16.40
N HIS A 883 -13.16 -8.18 -15.12
CA HIS A 883 -13.37 -6.82 -14.67
C HIS A 883 -12.05 -6.03 -14.61
N GLY A 884 -11.41 -5.88 -15.78
CA GLY A 884 -10.20 -5.07 -15.96
C GLY A 884 -10.51 -3.72 -16.59
N TYR A 885 -9.65 -3.27 -17.51
CA TYR A 885 -9.83 -2.03 -18.26
C TYR A 885 -11.13 -2.01 -19.10
N LEU A 886 -11.69 -3.18 -19.44
CA LEU A 886 -12.98 -3.31 -20.15
C LEU A 886 -14.20 -2.85 -19.32
N ARG A 887 -14.09 -2.76 -17.99
CA ARG A 887 -15.11 -2.11 -17.14
C ARG A 887 -15.45 -0.73 -17.70
N ALA A 888 -14.42 0.08 -17.90
CA ALA A 888 -14.57 1.46 -18.33
C ALA A 888 -15.07 1.60 -19.78
N LYS A 889 -14.90 0.55 -20.62
CA LYS A 889 -15.41 0.52 -22.01
C LYS A 889 -16.93 0.36 -22.09
N GLY A 890 -17.52 -0.42 -21.18
CA GLY A 890 -18.95 -0.78 -21.27
C GLY A 890 -19.91 0.40 -21.21
N PRO A 891 -19.77 1.35 -20.27
CA PRO A 891 -20.58 2.55 -20.23
C PRO A 891 -20.55 3.34 -21.55
N HIS A 892 -19.38 3.47 -22.18
CA HIS A 892 -19.25 4.14 -23.48
C HIS A 892 -19.99 3.39 -24.59
N ALA A 893 -19.91 2.06 -24.62
CA ALA A 893 -20.61 1.25 -25.61
C ALA A 893 -22.14 1.31 -25.46
N LEU A 894 -22.64 1.23 -24.21
CA LEU A 894 -24.06 1.35 -23.90
C LEU A 894 -24.58 2.78 -24.17
N TYR A 895 -23.75 3.79 -23.89
CA TYR A 895 -24.06 5.17 -24.20
C TYR A 895 -24.13 5.43 -25.71
N ALA A 896 -23.17 4.89 -26.49
CA ALA A 896 -23.21 4.95 -27.94
C ALA A 896 -24.45 4.23 -28.51
N LEU A 897 -24.83 3.09 -27.96
CA LEU A 897 -26.07 2.40 -28.32
C LEU A 897 -27.30 3.29 -28.07
N GLN A 898 -27.35 3.94 -26.91
CA GLN A 898 -28.41 4.89 -26.56
C GLN A 898 -28.47 6.07 -27.54
N ASP A 899 -27.34 6.63 -27.96
CA ASP A 899 -27.32 7.73 -28.94
C ASP A 899 -27.85 7.29 -30.32
N ILE A 900 -27.68 6.01 -30.68
CA ILE A 900 -28.14 5.46 -31.96
C ILE A 900 -29.65 5.19 -31.96
N ILE A 901 -30.19 4.52 -30.93
CA ILE A 901 -31.59 4.04 -30.94
C ILE A 901 -32.53 4.82 -30.01
N GLY A 902 -32.00 5.71 -29.18
CA GLY A 902 -32.71 6.51 -28.19
C GLY A 902 -32.76 5.88 -26.80
N LYS A 903 -32.65 6.72 -25.76
CA LYS A 903 -32.69 6.33 -24.33
C LYS A 903 -33.91 5.47 -24.02
N ASP A 904 -35.10 5.93 -24.39
CA ASP A 904 -36.35 5.26 -24.02
C ASP A 904 -36.42 3.83 -24.56
N LYS A 905 -35.87 3.58 -25.77
CA LYS A 905 -35.83 2.22 -26.34
C LYS A 905 -34.84 1.32 -25.60
N VAL A 906 -33.66 1.83 -25.25
CA VAL A 906 -32.68 1.08 -24.44
C VAL A 906 -33.28 0.76 -23.08
N HIS A 907 -33.79 1.75 -22.37
CA HIS A 907 -34.38 1.58 -21.04
C HIS A 907 -35.61 0.65 -21.08
N GLN A 908 -36.44 0.72 -22.13
CA GLN A 908 -37.54 -0.22 -22.31
C GLN A 908 -37.05 -1.66 -22.51
N ALA A 909 -35.97 -1.86 -23.26
CA ALA A 909 -35.38 -3.19 -23.44
C ALA A 909 -34.82 -3.73 -22.11
N LEU A 910 -34.11 -2.89 -21.36
CA LEU A 910 -33.58 -3.22 -20.03
C LEU A 910 -34.70 -3.56 -19.04
N ARG A 911 -35.80 -2.80 -19.04
CA ARG A 911 -36.98 -3.07 -18.20
C ARG A 911 -37.70 -4.37 -18.57
N LYS A 912 -37.72 -4.74 -19.85
CA LYS A 912 -38.29 -6.02 -20.29
C LYS A 912 -37.41 -7.23 -19.95
N PHE A 913 -36.11 -6.99 -19.79
CA PHE A 913 -35.14 -8.01 -19.45
C PHE A 913 -35.13 -8.34 -17.95
N LEU A 914 -35.37 -7.33 -17.10
CA LEU A 914 -35.58 -7.44 -15.65
C LEU A 914 -36.98 -7.90 -15.29
#